data_AF-A0A078REI4-F1
#
_entry.id   AF-A0A078REI4-F1
#
_cell.length_a   1.000
_cell.length_b   1.000
_cell.length_c   1.000
_cell.angle_alpha   90.00
_cell.angle_beta   90.00
_cell.angle_gamma   90.00
#
_symmetry.space_group_name_H-M   'P 1'
#
loop_
_entity.id
_entity.type
_entity.pdbx_description
1 polymer ?
#
loop_
_entity_poly.entity_id
_entity_poly.type
_entity_poly.pdbx_seq_one_letter_code
_entity_poly.pdbx_strand_id
1 'polypeptide(L)'
;MVVASLLLGAATGFAQKPFNASGTGNPIIPGYFADPTVKKFGDTYYMYATTDGSGAGFGPAQVWTSKDFVNWTLMPMNWPDSHWIWAPDVMKHTDGNYYYFYCQPCMIHCGVSETPRGPWKNILGESEAVLVPDRFVTNAITLDGQTFVDDDGSVYLYWGTWGIYKGFGCGAGKLASDMKSFTETRLIPNTEATDFFEAPFVMKRKGIYYFMYSSGSCHDHTYRVQYATSDKPMGPYTYRGCILETNTDGTIHGPGHHSVLKEGNEYYMVYHRHDNPHSNRGFHRQLCVDRMEFAEDGSIKPLIPTHDGIGALASSVVKSKNLALGAKVRASSFYDADFRPEYAVDDNNGTLWRPRGMGQEWIEMDLGVARQIQTIWTQFEYGTQFYQYLIETSVDGKHWSVFADKRNNRLAGSPMVDFGKVKARYVRLTFTGGQKNGFGGAVWNLKIFEGVEASAPQQWLGLTAADWNGREWQNNEGMLGGAFTLKEGSARIQRIGGRDALVLEPGTTLEYSHPLLSSSKEHTVSGLVYRSGKWQSYEAGSCLSSGAITLHSSTEPLVITNFRYYNWKQEAAEKAYDAETDIVRLPVADQQKHGLVVSLSADDFVVNDTVPYLENRGVKGYFEARKLPLVVKEVKGKKAFHFEGTQVYTSSFMLPATLQDNAPYTLEAWVLNDSISENECVADFTTSHDELEKIMLVNGTEPRCGVINHYGWYEDAGYKDMKELAGKWQHIYICFDGRMEQVYINGKLVSEKDIQLLVKPSQFITLGRNAEGDWPFTGYLHSLKLWDEYLPLKE
;
A
#
# COMPACT_ATOMS: atom_id res chain seq x y z
N MET A 1 26.12 47.09 -49.41
CA MET A 1 25.73 47.14 -47.99
C MET A 1 24.70 46.05 -47.77
N VAL A 2 25.09 44.98 -47.08
CA VAL A 2 24.21 43.88 -46.69
C VAL A 2 23.53 44.29 -45.40
N VAL A 3 22.21 44.40 -45.40
CA VAL A 3 21.40 44.61 -44.20
C VAL A 3 21.09 43.24 -43.63
N ALA A 4 21.72 42.91 -42.49
CA ALA A 4 21.43 41.71 -41.72
C ALA A 4 20.21 41.98 -40.82
N SER A 5 19.12 41.28 -41.09
CA SER A 5 17.95 41.24 -40.22
C SER A 5 18.20 40.19 -39.12
N LEU A 6 18.42 40.63 -37.88
CA LEU A 6 18.38 39.77 -36.70
C LEU A 6 16.91 39.41 -36.39
N LEU A 7 16.56 38.14 -36.60
CA LEU A 7 15.38 37.51 -35.99
C LEU A 7 15.75 37.08 -34.57
N LEU A 8 15.29 37.84 -33.57
CA LEU A 8 15.26 37.39 -32.18
C LEU A 8 14.13 36.37 -32.04
N GLY A 9 14.49 35.09 -31.98
CA GLY A 9 13.58 34.03 -31.53
C GLY A 9 13.36 34.16 -30.02
N ALA A 10 12.14 34.52 -29.62
CA ALA A 10 11.73 34.42 -28.22
C ALA A 10 11.55 32.93 -27.87
N ALA A 11 12.51 32.37 -27.13
CA ALA A 11 12.31 31.12 -26.43
C ALA A 11 11.36 31.38 -25.25
N THR A 12 10.07 31.13 -25.43
CA THR A 12 9.14 31.03 -24.30
C THR A 12 9.45 29.71 -23.59
N GLY A 13 10.25 29.76 -22.53
CA GLY A 13 10.33 28.66 -21.58
C GLY A 13 8.97 28.51 -20.91
N PHE A 14 8.27 27.41 -21.18
CA PHE A 14 7.09 27.06 -20.41
C PHE A 14 7.56 26.72 -18.99
N ALA A 15 7.13 27.51 -17.99
CA ALA A 15 7.36 27.18 -16.60
C ALA A 15 6.62 25.87 -16.27
N GLN A 16 7.29 24.96 -15.56
CA GLN A 16 6.70 23.71 -15.07
C GLN A 16 5.46 24.02 -14.23
N LYS A 17 4.38 23.23 -14.39
CA LYS A 17 3.20 23.38 -13.51
C LYS A 17 3.61 23.13 -12.06
N PRO A 18 3.10 23.89 -11.08
CA PRO A 18 3.25 23.54 -9.66
C PRO A 18 2.78 22.10 -9.38
N PHE A 19 3.41 21.41 -8.44
CA PHE A 19 3.06 20.02 -8.10
C PHE A 19 1.60 19.85 -7.67
N ASN A 20 1.00 20.91 -7.10
CA ASN A 20 -0.38 20.95 -6.61
C ASN A 20 -1.34 21.68 -7.56
N ALA A 21 -0.96 21.87 -8.83
CA ALA A 21 -1.88 22.39 -9.83
C ALA A 21 -2.95 21.34 -10.18
N SER A 22 -4.15 21.79 -10.54
CA SER A 22 -5.20 20.90 -11.05
C SER A 22 -4.81 20.29 -12.40
N GLY A 23 -5.10 19.01 -12.60
CA GLY A 23 -4.88 18.30 -13.86
C GLY A 23 -3.41 18.17 -14.25
N THR A 24 -2.53 17.97 -13.28
CA THR A 24 -1.17 17.45 -13.52
C THR A 24 -1.28 16.02 -14.06
N GLY A 25 -0.31 15.59 -14.88
CA GLY A 25 -0.27 14.22 -15.40
C GLY A 25 0.68 13.32 -14.64
N ASN A 26 1.56 13.88 -13.82
CA ASN A 26 2.40 13.14 -12.88
C ASN A 26 2.01 13.51 -11.44
N PRO A 27 1.85 12.52 -10.54
CA PRO A 27 1.97 11.07 -10.75
C PRO A 27 0.94 10.48 -11.73
N ILE A 28 1.30 9.39 -12.41
CA ILE A 28 0.44 8.77 -13.44
C ILE A 28 -0.66 7.88 -12.87
N ILE A 29 -0.49 7.43 -11.63
CA ILE A 29 -1.49 6.65 -10.88
C ILE A 29 -1.67 7.26 -9.49
N PRO A 30 -2.87 7.19 -8.89
CA PRO A 30 -3.08 7.61 -7.52
C PRO A 30 -2.56 6.55 -6.53
N GLY A 31 -1.89 7.01 -5.48
CA GLY A 31 -1.39 6.17 -4.40
C GLY A 31 0.12 6.08 -4.35
N TYR A 32 0.59 5.35 -3.32
CA TYR A 32 2.01 5.17 -3.05
C TYR A 32 2.48 3.85 -3.66
N PHE A 33 3.31 3.97 -4.69
CA PHE A 33 3.87 2.85 -5.42
C PHE A 33 5.29 3.19 -5.86
N ALA A 34 6.12 2.16 -5.91
CA ALA A 34 7.50 2.31 -6.27
C ALA A 34 7.97 1.26 -7.27
N ASP A 35 9.21 1.43 -7.70
CA ASP A 35 9.94 0.46 -8.49
C ASP A 35 9.17 -0.04 -9.73
N PRO A 36 8.75 0.88 -10.62
CA PRO A 36 7.81 0.57 -11.69
C PRO A 36 8.43 -0.22 -12.84
N THR A 37 7.77 -1.32 -13.20
CA THR A 37 7.89 -1.96 -14.51
C THR A 37 6.62 -1.75 -15.33
N VAL A 38 6.73 -0.99 -16.42
CA VAL A 38 5.66 -0.83 -17.40
C VAL A 38 5.86 -1.73 -18.61
N LYS A 39 4.79 -2.42 -19.04
CA LYS A 39 4.75 -3.17 -20.32
C LYS A 39 3.42 -2.94 -21.03
N LYS A 40 3.45 -3.04 -22.36
CA LYS A 40 2.24 -3.11 -23.18
C LYS A 40 2.10 -4.52 -23.75
N PHE A 41 1.02 -5.21 -23.41
CA PHE A 41 0.67 -6.51 -23.97
C PHE A 41 -0.65 -6.40 -24.73
N GLY A 42 -0.59 -6.62 -26.05
CA GLY A 42 -1.71 -6.30 -26.93
C GLY A 42 -2.00 -4.80 -26.94
N ASP A 43 -3.23 -4.42 -26.61
CA ASP A 43 -3.71 -3.03 -26.51
C ASP A 43 -3.78 -2.52 -25.06
N THR A 44 -3.31 -3.30 -24.07
CA THR A 44 -3.36 -2.95 -22.65
C THR A 44 -1.96 -2.65 -22.11
N TYR A 45 -1.85 -1.55 -21.36
CA TYR A 45 -0.69 -1.23 -20.54
C TYR A 45 -0.84 -1.86 -19.16
N TYR A 46 0.25 -2.43 -18.65
CA TYR A 46 0.38 -3.04 -17.33
C TYR A 46 1.52 -2.36 -16.59
N MET A 47 1.28 -1.99 -15.33
CA MET A 47 2.27 -1.40 -14.44
C MET A 47 2.36 -2.27 -13.18
N TYR A 48 3.49 -2.95 -13.05
CA TYR A 48 3.86 -3.73 -11.86
C TYR A 48 4.75 -2.83 -11.01
N ALA A 49 4.46 -2.78 -9.72
CA ALA A 49 5.14 -1.87 -8.82
C ALA A 49 5.08 -2.43 -7.40
N THR A 50 6.08 -2.09 -6.60
CA THR A 50 6.03 -2.26 -5.15
C THR A 50 4.89 -1.43 -4.58
N THR A 51 4.08 -2.04 -3.72
CA THR A 51 3.09 -1.30 -2.93
C THR A 51 3.84 -0.56 -1.83
N ASP A 52 3.71 0.77 -1.78
CA ASP A 52 4.48 1.65 -0.90
C ASP A 52 3.56 2.40 0.08
N GLY A 53 4.12 3.29 0.92
CA GLY A 53 3.35 4.04 1.90
C GLY A 53 2.85 3.19 3.07
N SER A 54 3.53 2.09 3.37
CA SER A 54 3.19 1.16 4.45
C SER A 54 4.46 0.63 5.11
N GLY A 55 5.40 1.53 5.39
CA GLY A 55 6.74 1.17 5.85
C GLY A 55 7.63 0.75 4.68
N ALA A 56 8.42 -0.32 4.84
CA ALA A 56 9.41 -0.78 3.86
C ALA A 56 8.79 -1.52 2.66
N GLY A 57 7.82 -0.90 1.98
CA GLY A 57 7.16 -1.48 0.80
C GLY A 57 6.31 -2.71 1.12
N PHE A 58 5.62 -2.71 2.27
CA PHE A 58 4.77 -3.83 2.68
C PHE A 58 3.39 -3.78 2.04
N GLY A 59 3.12 -4.66 1.09
CA GLY A 59 1.78 -4.75 0.53
C GLY A 59 1.59 -5.97 -0.37
N PRO A 60 0.34 -6.22 -0.78
CA PRO A 60 0.01 -7.38 -1.58
C PRO A 60 0.53 -7.23 -3.02
N ALA A 61 0.64 -8.37 -3.70
CA ALA A 61 0.89 -8.43 -5.13
C ALA A 61 -0.26 -7.77 -5.90
N GLN A 62 0.08 -6.83 -6.78
CA GLN A 62 -0.89 -6.09 -7.58
C GLN A 62 -0.33 -5.72 -8.95
N VAL A 63 -1.24 -5.42 -9.88
CA VAL A 63 -0.91 -4.79 -11.16
C VAL A 63 -1.93 -3.71 -11.50
N TRP A 64 -1.48 -2.56 -11.96
CA TRP A 64 -2.34 -1.55 -12.55
C TRP A 64 -2.47 -1.77 -14.05
N THR A 65 -3.68 -1.59 -14.58
CA THR A 65 -3.96 -1.75 -16.01
C THR A 65 -4.61 -0.51 -16.60
N SER A 66 -4.27 -0.18 -17.85
CA SER A 66 -4.91 0.90 -18.59
C SER A 66 -4.96 0.60 -20.08
N LYS A 67 -5.98 1.11 -20.77
CA LYS A 67 -6.07 1.07 -22.24
C LYS A 67 -5.67 2.40 -22.91
N ASP A 68 -5.64 3.49 -22.15
CA ASP A 68 -5.36 4.84 -22.66
C ASP A 68 -4.17 5.54 -22.00
N PHE A 69 -3.54 4.88 -21.00
CA PHE A 69 -2.39 5.36 -20.22
C PHE A 69 -2.73 6.49 -19.23
N VAL A 70 -4.01 6.82 -19.06
CA VAL A 70 -4.50 7.87 -18.13
C VAL A 70 -5.43 7.28 -17.09
N ASN A 71 -6.38 6.46 -17.53
CA ASN A 71 -7.36 5.83 -16.65
C ASN A 71 -6.85 4.45 -16.28
N TRP A 72 -6.30 4.35 -15.07
CA TRP A 72 -5.71 3.14 -14.53
C TRP A 72 -6.64 2.44 -13.53
N THR A 73 -6.64 1.12 -13.57
CA THR A 73 -7.38 0.26 -12.64
C THR A 73 -6.44 -0.71 -11.95
N LEU A 74 -6.43 -0.67 -10.62
CA LEU A 74 -5.68 -1.58 -9.76
C LEU A 74 -6.36 -2.96 -9.74
N MET A 75 -5.58 -4.02 -10.00
CA MET A 75 -6.06 -5.39 -9.97
C MET A 75 -5.20 -6.25 -9.04
N PRO A 76 -5.81 -7.10 -8.19
CA PRO A 76 -5.04 -8.00 -7.33
C PRO A 76 -4.41 -9.14 -8.15
N MET A 77 -3.26 -9.60 -7.68
CA MET A 77 -2.63 -10.84 -8.15
C MET A 77 -2.67 -11.90 -7.06
N ASN A 78 -2.68 -13.17 -7.47
CA ASN A 78 -2.75 -14.31 -6.55
C ASN A 78 -1.40 -14.66 -5.91
N TRP A 79 -0.31 -14.21 -6.51
CA TRP A 79 1.06 -14.48 -6.10
C TRP A 79 1.94 -13.33 -6.62
N PRO A 80 3.01 -12.92 -5.90
CA PRO A 80 3.51 -13.49 -4.63
C PRO A 80 2.56 -13.34 -3.44
N ASP A 81 2.61 -14.30 -2.51
CA ASP A 81 1.84 -14.31 -1.27
C ASP A 81 2.67 -13.90 -0.03
N SER A 82 3.84 -13.32 -0.27
CA SER A 82 4.70 -12.67 0.73
C SER A 82 4.26 -11.23 1.02
N HIS A 83 4.76 -10.65 2.11
CA HIS A 83 4.58 -9.22 2.40
C HIS A 83 5.77 -8.35 1.93
N TRP A 84 6.88 -8.96 1.55
CA TRP A 84 7.99 -8.28 0.86
C TRP A 84 7.89 -8.54 -0.64
N ILE A 85 7.34 -7.59 -1.38
CA ILE A 85 7.21 -7.69 -2.83
C ILE A 85 7.85 -6.46 -3.47
N TRP A 86 9.16 -6.52 -3.60
CA TRP A 86 9.97 -5.40 -4.05
C TRP A 86 10.35 -5.51 -5.53
N ALA A 87 10.44 -4.35 -6.18
CA ALA A 87 10.99 -4.15 -7.53
C ALA A 87 10.59 -5.22 -8.56
N PRO A 88 9.28 -5.33 -8.88
CA PRO A 88 8.83 -6.37 -9.78
C PRO A 88 9.20 -6.07 -11.24
N ASP A 89 9.60 -7.12 -11.96
CA ASP A 89 9.71 -7.11 -13.42
C ASP A 89 8.80 -8.16 -14.04
N VAL A 90 8.40 -7.92 -15.28
CA VAL A 90 7.65 -8.91 -16.06
C VAL A 90 8.14 -8.93 -17.49
N MET A 91 8.12 -10.10 -18.12
CA MET A 91 8.30 -10.22 -19.56
C MET A 91 7.35 -11.25 -20.15
N LYS A 92 7.06 -11.11 -21.44
CA LYS A 92 6.45 -12.17 -22.24
C LYS A 92 7.55 -12.91 -22.98
N HIS A 93 7.67 -14.20 -22.71
CA HIS A 93 8.67 -15.05 -23.33
C HIS A 93 8.19 -15.61 -24.66
N THR A 94 9.11 -16.14 -25.47
CA THR A 94 8.83 -16.66 -26.82
C THR A 94 7.99 -17.93 -26.82
N ASP A 95 7.88 -18.63 -25.69
CA ASP A 95 6.97 -19.77 -25.50
C ASP A 95 5.49 -19.34 -25.32
N GLY A 96 5.24 -18.04 -25.23
CA GLY A 96 3.90 -17.46 -25.04
C GLY A 96 3.53 -17.20 -23.59
N ASN A 97 4.30 -17.71 -22.62
CA ASN A 97 4.08 -17.47 -21.20
C ASN A 97 4.64 -16.11 -20.77
N TYR A 98 4.17 -15.66 -19.63
CA TYR A 98 4.69 -14.50 -18.91
C TYR A 98 5.54 -14.98 -17.75
N TYR A 99 6.63 -14.27 -17.49
CA TYR A 99 7.51 -14.50 -16.36
C TYR A 99 7.57 -13.24 -15.50
N TYR A 100 7.33 -13.40 -14.21
CA TYR A 100 7.30 -12.32 -13.22
C TYR A 100 8.42 -12.53 -12.21
N PHE A 101 9.23 -11.51 -12.01
CA PHE A 101 10.32 -11.50 -11.05
C PHE A 101 9.99 -10.49 -9.97
N TYR A 102 10.33 -10.82 -8.72
CA TYR A 102 10.28 -9.88 -7.62
C TYR A 102 11.40 -10.25 -6.64
N CYS A 103 11.75 -9.32 -5.75
CA CYS A 103 12.65 -9.61 -4.66
C CYS A 103 12.00 -9.48 -3.28
N GLN A 104 12.48 -10.34 -2.39
CA GLN A 104 12.46 -10.15 -0.94
C GLN A 104 13.85 -9.63 -0.53
N PRO A 105 14.08 -9.21 0.73
CA PRO A 105 15.41 -8.82 1.17
C PRO A 105 16.52 -9.78 0.72
N CYS A 106 17.35 -9.31 -0.21
CA CYS A 106 18.49 -10.01 -0.78
C CYS A 106 18.18 -11.34 -1.53
N MET A 107 16.95 -11.56 -2.03
CA MET A 107 16.58 -12.78 -2.75
C MET A 107 15.65 -12.47 -3.92
N ILE A 108 15.86 -13.08 -5.09
CA ILE A 108 14.96 -12.95 -6.25
C ILE A 108 14.22 -14.27 -6.49
N HIS A 109 12.93 -14.15 -6.76
CA HIS A 109 12.02 -15.24 -7.11
C HIS A 109 11.50 -15.07 -8.54
N CYS A 110 10.99 -16.15 -9.12
CA CYS A 110 10.42 -16.13 -10.47
C CYS A 110 9.12 -16.93 -10.52
N GLY A 111 8.08 -16.30 -11.05
CA GLY A 111 6.79 -16.92 -11.33
C GLY A 111 6.53 -17.02 -12.83
N VAL A 112 5.67 -17.97 -13.21
CA VAL A 112 5.18 -18.14 -14.58
C VAL A 112 3.65 -18.07 -14.61
N SER A 113 3.10 -17.50 -15.68
CA SER A 113 1.67 -17.49 -15.97
C SER A 113 1.38 -17.50 -17.46
N GLU A 114 0.19 -17.97 -17.83
CA GLU A 114 -0.34 -17.88 -19.20
C GLU A 114 -0.93 -16.49 -19.52
N THR A 115 -1.15 -15.65 -18.50
CA THR A 115 -1.69 -14.29 -18.68
C THR A 115 -0.79 -13.27 -17.98
N PRO A 116 -0.81 -11.99 -18.39
CA PRO A 116 0.00 -10.96 -17.73
C PRO A 116 -0.46 -10.65 -16.30
N ARG A 117 -1.65 -11.07 -15.87
CA ARG A 117 -2.15 -10.78 -14.51
C ARG A 117 -2.04 -11.99 -13.58
N GLY A 118 -1.80 -13.18 -14.12
CA GLY A 118 -1.93 -14.42 -13.38
C GLY A 118 -3.14 -15.27 -13.84
N PRO A 119 -3.38 -16.42 -13.19
CA PRO A 119 -2.74 -16.87 -11.97
C PRO A 119 -1.24 -17.15 -12.15
N TRP A 120 -0.42 -16.64 -11.23
CA TRP A 120 1.02 -16.88 -11.19
C TRP A 120 1.34 -18.08 -10.30
N LYS A 121 2.41 -18.80 -10.63
CA LYS A 121 3.00 -19.86 -9.81
C LYS A 121 4.51 -19.76 -9.84
N ASN A 122 5.18 -20.03 -8.71
CA ASN A 122 6.64 -20.10 -8.69
C ASN A 122 7.14 -21.21 -9.63
N ILE A 123 8.11 -20.90 -10.50
CA ILE A 123 8.62 -21.83 -11.51
C ILE A 123 9.36 -23.04 -10.92
N LEU A 124 9.80 -22.94 -9.67
CA LEU A 124 10.50 -23.98 -8.93
C LEU A 124 9.56 -24.88 -8.13
N GLY A 125 8.24 -24.62 -8.15
CA GLY A 125 7.21 -25.42 -7.50
C GLY A 125 6.70 -24.82 -6.20
N GLU A 126 7.55 -24.74 -5.17
CA GLU A 126 7.19 -24.16 -3.87
C GLU A 126 7.05 -22.62 -3.99
N SER A 127 6.06 -22.02 -3.31
CA SER A 127 5.72 -20.58 -3.46
C SER A 127 6.92 -19.66 -3.20
N GLU A 128 7.68 -19.96 -2.15
CA GLU A 128 8.82 -19.17 -1.66
C GLU A 128 10.17 -19.66 -2.18
N ALA A 129 10.19 -20.57 -3.16
CA ALA A 129 11.45 -21.05 -3.71
C ALA A 129 12.24 -19.90 -4.35
N VAL A 130 13.52 -19.78 -3.95
CA VAL A 130 14.42 -18.70 -4.36
C VAL A 130 15.12 -19.09 -5.66
N LEU A 131 15.01 -18.25 -6.69
CA LEU A 131 15.72 -18.45 -7.95
C LEU A 131 17.16 -17.94 -7.85
N VAL A 132 17.35 -16.74 -7.30
CA VAL A 132 18.67 -16.13 -7.10
C VAL A 132 18.85 -15.82 -5.62
N PRO A 133 19.68 -16.60 -4.89
CA PRO A 133 19.98 -16.30 -3.50
C PRO A 133 20.88 -15.07 -3.38
N ASP A 134 21.03 -14.57 -2.15
CA ASP A 134 21.92 -13.45 -1.86
C ASP A 134 23.35 -13.75 -2.34
N ARG A 135 23.97 -12.75 -2.99
CA ARG A 135 25.35 -12.81 -3.49
C ARG A 135 25.65 -14.02 -4.37
N PHE A 136 24.65 -14.48 -5.13
CA PHE A 136 24.82 -15.54 -6.13
C PHE A 136 25.99 -15.25 -7.09
N VAL A 137 26.11 -13.99 -7.51
CA VAL A 137 27.37 -13.45 -8.04
C VAL A 137 28.10 -12.75 -6.90
N THR A 138 29.35 -13.15 -6.66
CA THR A 138 30.17 -12.57 -5.59
C THR A 138 30.26 -11.05 -5.72
N ASN A 139 30.04 -10.33 -4.62
CA ASN A 139 29.99 -8.87 -4.51
C ASN A 139 28.84 -8.16 -5.27
N ALA A 140 27.80 -8.88 -5.66
CA ALA A 140 26.52 -8.30 -6.08
C ALA A 140 25.46 -8.65 -5.04
N ILE A 141 24.87 -7.67 -4.35
CA ILE A 141 23.75 -7.92 -3.43
C ILE A 141 22.48 -8.17 -4.25
N THR A 142 21.70 -9.19 -3.91
CA THR A 142 20.62 -9.69 -4.78
C THR A 142 19.29 -8.97 -4.56
N LEU A 143 19.09 -7.80 -5.19
CA LEU A 143 17.80 -7.08 -5.28
C LEU A 143 17.54 -6.61 -6.71
N ASP A 144 16.33 -6.10 -6.98
CA ASP A 144 15.95 -5.41 -8.21
C ASP A 144 16.23 -6.23 -9.48
N GLY A 145 15.66 -7.44 -9.53
CA GLY A 145 15.83 -8.34 -10.65
C GLY A 145 15.12 -7.86 -11.91
N GLN A 146 15.89 -7.41 -12.92
CA GLN A 146 15.35 -6.91 -14.18
C GLN A 146 15.77 -7.76 -15.38
N THR A 147 14.79 -8.13 -16.21
CA THR A 147 15.01 -8.94 -17.40
C THR A 147 15.25 -8.09 -18.66
N PHE A 148 16.05 -8.66 -19.56
CA PHE A 148 16.23 -8.19 -20.93
C PHE A 148 16.20 -9.39 -21.88
N VAL A 149 15.35 -9.30 -22.90
CA VAL A 149 15.26 -10.30 -23.98
C VAL A 149 15.98 -9.75 -25.21
N ASP A 150 17.00 -10.47 -25.68
CA ASP A 150 17.78 -10.08 -26.84
C ASP A 150 17.10 -10.55 -28.15
N ASP A 151 17.59 -10.05 -29.28
CA ASP A 151 17.03 -10.32 -30.61
C ASP A 151 17.10 -11.83 -30.99
N ASP A 152 18.00 -12.58 -30.36
CA ASP A 152 18.16 -14.03 -30.57
C ASP A 152 17.24 -14.89 -29.67
N GLY A 153 16.42 -14.25 -28.83
CA GLY A 153 15.54 -14.90 -27.86
C GLY A 153 16.21 -15.27 -26.54
N SER A 154 17.51 -14.99 -26.37
CA SER A 154 18.19 -15.17 -25.09
C SER A 154 17.63 -14.21 -24.06
N VAL A 155 17.42 -14.72 -22.84
CA VAL A 155 16.99 -13.91 -21.71
C VAL A 155 18.16 -13.67 -20.76
N TYR A 156 18.33 -12.43 -20.35
CA TYR A 156 19.31 -12.01 -19.36
C TYR A 156 18.59 -11.43 -18.15
N LEU A 157 19.08 -11.73 -16.94
CA LEU A 157 18.65 -11.10 -15.70
C LEU A 157 19.81 -10.24 -15.17
N TYR A 158 19.50 -9.02 -14.73
CA TYR A 158 20.39 -8.11 -14.04
C TYR A 158 19.83 -7.87 -12.64
N TRP A 159 20.70 -7.74 -11.64
CA TRP A 159 20.30 -7.49 -10.27
C TRP A 159 21.42 -6.79 -9.50
N GLY A 160 21.05 -6.06 -8.46
CA GLY A 160 22.03 -5.36 -7.64
C GLY A 160 21.39 -4.29 -6.77
N THR A 161 21.91 -4.15 -5.55
CA THR A 161 21.75 -2.95 -4.72
C THR A 161 23.07 -2.65 -3.99
N TRP A 162 23.23 -1.45 -3.43
CA TRP A 162 24.42 -0.98 -2.70
C TRP A 162 25.77 -1.31 -3.36
N GLY A 163 25.86 -1.34 -4.69
CA GLY A 163 27.12 -1.67 -5.39
C GLY A 163 28.15 -0.51 -5.42
N ILE A 164 27.92 0.53 -4.62
CA ILE A 164 28.78 1.72 -4.49
C ILE A 164 30.14 1.40 -3.86
N TYR A 165 30.25 0.27 -3.14
CA TYR A 165 31.50 -0.12 -2.48
C TYR A 165 32.54 -0.64 -3.47
N LYS A 166 33.83 -0.38 -3.20
CA LYS A 166 34.93 -0.86 -4.06
C LYS A 166 34.87 -2.38 -4.24
N GLY A 167 34.84 -2.83 -5.50
CA GLY A 167 34.78 -4.26 -5.85
C GLY A 167 33.37 -4.85 -5.89
N PHE A 168 32.34 -4.04 -5.64
CA PHE A 168 30.93 -4.39 -5.82
C PHE A 168 30.42 -3.86 -7.16
N GLY A 169 29.20 -4.27 -7.52
CA GLY A 169 28.52 -3.83 -8.73
C GLY A 169 27.22 -4.60 -8.96
N CYS A 170 26.82 -4.67 -10.23
CA CYS A 170 25.61 -5.35 -10.68
C CYS A 170 25.93 -6.80 -11.05
N GLY A 171 25.17 -7.75 -10.50
CA GLY A 171 25.13 -9.11 -11.01
C GLY A 171 24.37 -9.15 -12.34
N ALA A 172 24.85 -9.94 -13.28
CA ALA A 172 24.16 -10.21 -14.53
C ALA A 172 24.32 -11.68 -14.90
N GLY A 173 23.33 -12.26 -15.57
CA GLY A 173 23.43 -13.64 -16.06
C GLY A 173 22.50 -13.94 -17.22
N LYS A 174 22.97 -14.79 -18.13
CA LYS A 174 22.16 -15.37 -19.20
C LYS A 174 21.39 -16.56 -18.66
N LEU A 175 20.07 -16.48 -18.65
CA LEU A 175 19.20 -17.56 -18.16
C LEU A 175 19.28 -18.78 -19.09
N ALA A 176 19.22 -19.96 -18.50
CA ALA A 176 18.99 -21.20 -19.22
C ALA A 176 17.58 -21.23 -19.82
N SER A 177 17.36 -22.06 -20.83
CA SER A 177 16.08 -22.14 -21.56
C SER A 177 14.88 -22.54 -20.69
N ASP A 178 15.12 -23.19 -19.55
CA ASP A 178 14.09 -23.55 -18.58
C ASP A 178 13.73 -22.42 -17.61
N MET A 179 14.46 -21.29 -17.68
CA MET A 179 14.33 -20.11 -16.84
C MET A 179 14.67 -20.34 -15.35
N LYS A 180 15.28 -21.48 -15.00
CA LYS A 180 15.52 -21.92 -13.61
C LYS A 180 16.97 -21.79 -13.16
N SER A 181 17.87 -21.44 -14.07
CA SER A 181 19.31 -21.34 -13.80
C SER A 181 20.00 -20.41 -14.80
N PHE A 182 21.31 -20.25 -14.66
CA PHE A 182 22.13 -19.43 -15.56
C PHE A 182 23.12 -20.30 -16.34
N THR A 183 23.29 -19.97 -17.63
CA THR A 183 24.34 -20.55 -18.49
C THR A 183 25.65 -19.77 -18.41
N GLU A 184 25.57 -18.49 -18.06
CA GLU A 184 26.70 -17.59 -17.88
C GLU A 184 26.31 -16.54 -16.83
N THR A 185 27.26 -16.14 -15.98
CA THR A 185 27.10 -15.02 -15.04
C THR A 185 28.33 -14.11 -15.06
N ARG A 186 28.13 -12.84 -14.67
CA ARG A 186 29.18 -11.83 -14.58
C ARG A 186 28.84 -10.79 -13.51
N LEU A 187 29.87 -10.31 -12.81
CA LEU A 187 29.81 -9.05 -12.09
C LEU A 187 30.15 -7.91 -13.07
N ILE A 188 29.23 -6.97 -13.25
CA ILE A 188 29.50 -5.67 -13.89
C ILE A 188 29.97 -4.73 -12.79
N PRO A 189 31.28 -4.43 -12.69
CA PRO A 189 31.82 -3.66 -11.58
C PRO A 189 31.41 -2.19 -11.65
N ASN A 190 31.41 -1.51 -10.51
CA ASN A 190 31.14 -0.07 -10.45
C ASN A 190 32.16 0.83 -11.20
N THR A 191 33.26 0.26 -11.70
CA THR A 191 34.16 0.93 -12.66
C THR A 191 33.59 1.01 -14.07
N GLU A 192 32.66 0.11 -14.42
CA GLU A 192 31.91 0.13 -15.70
C GLU A 192 30.56 0.86 -15.54
N ALA A 193 29.94 0.70 -14.36
CA ALA A 193 28.72 1.39 -13.93
C ALA A 193 29.02 2.32 -12.74
N THR A 194 29.52 3.53 -13.05
CA THR A 194 29.95 4.52 -12.05
C THR A 194 28.84 4.84 -11.04
N ASP A 195 29.18 4.77 -9.75
CA ASP A 195 28.26 4.98 -8.62
C ASP A 195 27.01 4.07 -8.65
N PHE A 196 27.12 2.86 -9.22
CA PHE A 196 26.01 1.91 -9.21
C PHE A 196 25.47 1.70 -7.79
N PHE A 197 24.21 2.08 -7.57
CA PHE A 197 23.48 1.78 -6.35
C PHE A 197 22.60 0.56 -6.61
N GLU A 198 21.54 0.68 -7.41
CA GLU A 198 20.53 -0.39 -7.65
C GLU A 198 19.74 -0.23 -8.98
N ALA A 199 18.61 -0.92 -9.11
CA ALA A 199 17.62 -0.77 -10.19
C ALA A 199 18.19 -0.87 -11.62
N PRO A 200 18.87 -1.98 -11.97
CA PRO A 200 19.40 -2.15 -13.31
C PRO A 200 18.28 -2.22 -14.36
N PHE A 201 18.44 -1.57 -15.50
CA PHE A 201 17.55 -1.69 -16.65
C PHE A 201 18.35 -1.71 -17.96
N VAL A 202 18.15 -2.76 -18.77
CA VAL A 202 18.85 -2.91 -20.05
C VAL A 202 17.88 -2.87 -21.21
N MET A 203 18.21 -2.05 -22.22
CA MET A 203 17.55 -2.08 -23.52
C MET A 203 18.56 -2.08 -24.66
N LYS A 204 18.16 -2.61 -25.81
CA LYS A 204 18.98 -2.62 -27.02
C LYS A 204 18.40 -1.68 -28.08
N ARG A 205 19.26 -0.87 -28.69
CA ARG A 205 18.88 0.03 -29.80
C ARG A 205 20.03 0.14 -30.80
N LYS A 206 19.74 -0.19 -32.07
CA LYS A 206 20.70 -0.13 -33.19
C LYS A 206 22.01 -0.91 -32.88
N GLY A 207 21.88 -2.10 -32.29
CA GLY A 207 23.02 -2.95 -31.93
C GLY A 207 23.78 -2.55 -30.67
N ILE A 208 23.38 -1.47 -29.99
CA ILE A 208 24.01 -1.00 -28.75
C ILE A 208 23.11 -1.37 -27.56
N TYR A 209 23.71 -1.91 -26.51
CA TYR A 209 23.07 -2.18 -25.22
C TYR A 209 23.24 -0.97 -24.32
N TYR A 210 22.14 -0.42 -23.82
CA TYR A 210 22.07 0.69 -22.88
C TYR A 210 21.73 0.11 -21.52
N PHE A 211 22.70 0.15 -20.61
CA PHE A 211 22.53 -0.26 -19.22
C PHE A 211 22.33 0.97 -18.37
N MET A 212 21.09 1.19 -17.97
CA MET A 212 20.67 2.25 -17.06
C MET A 212 20.57 1.68 -15.64
N TYR A 213 20.80 2.51 -14.63
CA TYR A 213 20.77 2.11 -13.22
C TYR A 213 20.61 3.33 -12.32
N SER A 214 20.15 3.11 -11.09
CA SER A 214 20.06 4.15 -10.07
C SER A 214 21.40 4.33 -9.33
N SER A 215 21.64 5.56 -8.89
CA SER A 215 22.82 5.99 -8.12
C SER A 215 22.41 6.99 -7.04
N GLY A 216 23.28 7.22 -6.04
CA GLY A 216 22.95 8.04 -4.87
C GLY A 216 22.24 7.24 -3.79
N SER A 217 21.46 7.90 -2.92
CA SER A 217 20.65 7.23 -1.89
C SER A 217 19.18 7.32 -2.22
N CYS A 218 18.47 6.18 -2.23
CA CYS A 218 17.02 6.12 -2.40
C CYS A 218 16.21 6.84 -1.31
N HIS A 219 16.86 7.29 -0.22
CA HIS A 219 16.20 8.00 0.88
C HIS A 219 16.22 9.53 0.73
N ASP A 220 16.96 10.08 -0.24
CA ASP A 220 17.13 11.52 -0.37
C ASP A 220 17.24 12.04 -1.81
N HIS A 221 17.42 13.36 -1.94
CA HIS A 221 17.52 14.06 -3.22
C HIS A 221 18.66 13.61 -4.13
N THR A 222 19.65 12.84 -3.63
CA THR A 222 20.80 12.40 -4.43
C THR A 222 20.48 11.22 -5.35
N TYR A 223 19.32 10.57 -5.14
CA TYR A 223 18.84 9.51 -6.02
C TYR A 223 18.65 10.03 -7.45
N ARG A 224 19.23 9.29 -8.41
CA ARG A 224 19.27 9.67 -9.83
C ARG A 224 19.48 8.45 -10.71
N VAL A 225 19.09 8.54 -11.98
CA VAL A 225 19.34 7.51 -13.00
C VAL A 225 20.57 7.89 -13.82
N GLN A 226 21.47 6.93 -14.00
CA GLN A 226 22.65 7.04 -14.86
C GLN A 226 22.69 5.91 -15.89
N TYR A 227 23.61 5.98 -16.85
CA TYR A 227 23.76 4.89 -17.81
C TYR A 227 25.18 4.69 -18.35
N ALA A 228 25.37 3.48 -18.88
CA ALA A 228 26.53 3.03 -19.62
C ALA A 228 26.09 2.28 -20.89
N THR A 229 27.00 2.11 -21.85
CA THR A 229 26.72 1.39 -23.11
C THR A 229 27.75 0.32 -23.42
N SER A 230 27.33 -0.72 -24.14
CA SER A 230 28.15 -1.85 -24.58
C SER A 230 27.69 -2.37 -25.96
N ASP A 231 28.54 -3.12 -26.65
CA ASP A 231 28.20 -3.91 -27.85
C ASP A 231 27.78 -5.35 -27.51
N LYS A 232 27.77 -5.71 -26.23
CA LYS A 232 27.37 -7.00 -25.67
C LYS A 232 26.40 -6.83 -24.49
N PRO A 233 25.48 -7.78 -24.28
CA PRO A 233 24.47 -7.68 -23.23
C PRO A 233 25.09 -7.60 -21.83
N MET A 234 26.09 -8.41 -21.53
CA MET A 234 26.71 -8.40 -20.20
C MET A 234 27.97 -7.52 -20.11
N GLY A 235 28.20 -6.63 -21.09
CA GLY A 235 29.37 -5.72 -21.12
C GLY A 235 30.61 -6.28 -21.86
N PRO A 236 31.78 -5.62 -21.75
CA PRO A 236 32.06 -4.52 -20.82
C PRO A 236 31.36 -3.21 -21.17
N TYR A 237 30.91 -2.50 -20.15
CA TYR A 237 30.16 -1.26 -20.26
C TYR A 237 31.07 -0.03 -20.16
N THR A 238 30.73 1.02 -20.92
CA THR A 238 31.36 2.34 -20.83
C THR A 238 30.35 3.37 -20.35
N TYR A 239 30.62 4.03 -19.23
CA TYR A 239 29.79 5.09 -18.67
C TYR A 239 29.50 6.24 -19.67
N ARG A 240 28.31 6.82 -19.59
CA ARG A 240 27.83 7.86 -20.51
C ARG A 240 27.22 9.10 -19.86
N GLY A 241 26.74 9.03 -18.62
CA GLY A 241 26.25 10.21 -17.91
C GLY A 241 25.02 9.97 -17.04
N CYS A 242 24.56 11.05 -16.40
CA CYS A 242 23.27 11.15 -15.71
C CYS A 242 22.13 11.38 -16.72
N ILE A 243 20.98 10.76 -16.48
CA ILE A 243 19.76 10.90 -17.28
C ILE A 243 18.69 11.67 -16.52
N LEU A 244 18.44 11.33 -15.25
CA LEU A 244 17.32 11.83 -14.45
C LEU A 244 17.80 12.11 -13.03
N GLU A 245 17.53 13.29 -12.49
CA GLU A 245 17.92 13.70 -11.15
C GLU A 245 16.91 14.68 -10.55
N THR A 246 17.05 14.99 -9.25
CA THR A 246 16.21 15.95 -8.55
C THR A 246 16.17 17.30 -9.28
N ASN A 247 14.97 17.86 -9.46
CA ASN A 247 14.80 19.12 -10.17
C ASN A 247 15.24 20.33 -9.31
N THR A 248 15.39 21.49 -9.95
CA THR A 248 16.01 22.68 -9.32
C THR A 248 15.23 23.24 -8.13
N ASP A 249 13.90 23.18 -8.14
CA ASP A 249 13.07 23.66 -7.03
C ASP A 249 12.80 22.57 -5.96
N GLY A 250 13.27 21.35 -6.22
CA GLY A 250 13.19 20.21 -5.31
C GLY A 250 11.81 19.55 -5.22
N THR A 251 10.80 19.94 -6.00
CA THR A 251 9.45 19.32 -5.94
C THR A 251 9.40 17.93 -6.59
N ILE A 252 10.38 17.63 -7.46
CA ILE A 252 10.67 16.28 -7.94
C ILE A 252 11.96 15.85 -7.27
N HIS A 253 11.79 15.18 -6.13
CA HIS A 253 12.87 14.79 -5.24
C HIS A 253 13.13 13.29 -5.32
N GLY A 254 14.42 12.94 -5.42
CA GLY A 254 14.88 11.55 -5.45
C GLY A 254 14.26 10.71 -6.57
N PRO A 255 14.21 11.17 -7.84
CA PRO A 255 13.72 10.33 -8.92
C PRO A 255 14.74 9.23 -9.26
N GLY A 256 14.31 7.97 -9.28
CA GLY A 256 15.21 6.86 -9.61
C GLY A 256 14.49 5.66 -10.18
N HIS A 257 14.55 4.49 -9.53
CA HIS A 257 14.14 3.17 -10.07
C HIS A 257 13.12 3.29 -11.21
N HIS A 258 13.48 2.77 -12.38
CA HIS A 258 12.78 3.09 -13.62
C HIS A 258 12.65 1.89 -14.56
N SER A 259 11.70 2.03 -15.47
CA SER A 259 11.60 1.22 -16.68
C SER A 259 11.37 2.12 -17.91
N VAL A 260 11.63 1.58 -19.10
CA VAL A 260 11.43 2.30 -20.36
C VAL A 260 10.30 1.67 -21.18
N LEU A 261 9.27 2.46 -21.48
CA LEU A 261 8.21 2.13 -22.43
C LEU A 261 8.58 2.63 -23.82
N LYS A 262 8.45 1.77 -24.82
CA LYS A 262 8.53 2.15 -26.23
C LYS A 262 7.14 2.08 -26.86
N GLU A 263 6.65 3.19 -27.40
CA GLU A 263 5.39 3.27 -28.13
C GLU A 263 5.67 3.79 -29.55
N GLY A 264 5.54 2.92 -30.55
CA GLY A 264 5.97 3.24 -31.91
C GLY A 264 7.46 3.58 -31.97
N ASN A 265 7.79 4.83 -32.31
CA ASN A 265 9.17 5.34 -32.35
C ASN A 265 9.57 6.14 -31.11
N GLU A 266 8.64 6.37 -30.20
CA GLU A 266 8.83 7.19 -29.01
C GLU A 266 9.23 6.33 -27.81
N TYR A 267 10.01 6.94 -26.91
CA TYR A 267 10.46 6.32 -25.67
C TYR A 267 10.02 7.17 -24.49
N TYR A 268 9.60 6.51 -23.42
CA TYR A 268 9.18 7.14 -22.17
C TYR A 268 9.87 6.44 -21.02
N MET A 269 10.43 7.21 -20.10
CA MET A 269 10.96 6.69 -18.84
C MET A 269 9.85 6.78 -17.80
N VAL A 270 9.43 5.63 -17.28
CA VAL A 270 8.56 5.54 -16.11
C VAL A 270 9.44 5.32 -14.90
N TYR A 271 9.31 6.16 -13.88
CA TYR A 271 10.17 6.17 -12.70
C TYR A 271 9.33 6.49 -11.46
N HIS A 272 9.87 6.28 -10.27
CA HIS A 272 9.26 6.82 -9.05
C HIS A 272 9.98 8.09 -8.59
N ARG A 273 9.28 8.93 -7.82
CA ARG A 273 9.83 10.05 -7.03
C ARG A 273 9.23 10.04 -5.62
N HIS A 274 9.78 10.81 -4.68
CA HIS A 274 9.13 11.00 -3.38
C HIS A 274 7.83 11.83 -3.52
N ASP A 275 6.85 11.55 -2.67
CA ASP A 275 5.57 12.26 -2.62
C ASP A 275 5.70 13.74 -2.25
N ASN A 276 4.63 14.52 -2.41
CA ASN A 276 4.60 15.90 -1.94
C ASN A 276 3.50 16.05 -0.87
N PRO A 277 3.79 16.66 0.30
CA PRO A 277 5.13 17.03 0.80
C PRO A 277 5.97 15.78 1.05
N HIS A 278 7.31 15.82 0.84
CA HIS A 278 8.19 14.65 0.95
C HIS A 278 8.08 13.96 2.31
N SER A 279 7.19 12.98 2.41
CA SER A 279 6.86 12.28 3.64
C SER A 279 7.92 11.21 3.90
N ASN A 280 8.23 11.00 5.18
CA ASN A 280 8.90 9.80 5.66
C ASN A 280 10.09 9.32 4.77
N ARG A 281 11.02 10.24 4.45
CA ARG A 281 12.34 9.96 3.82
C ARG A 281 12.36 8.97 2.63
N GLY A 282 11.35 9.00 1.76
CA GLY A 282 11.32 8.16 0.56
C GLY A 282 10.57 6.83 0.69
N PHE A 283 9.88 6.60 1.80
CA PHE A 283 8.95 5.47 1.97
C PHE A 283 7.53 5.74 1.44
N HIS A 284 7.31 6.92 0.87
CA HIS A 284 6.10 7.29 0.15
C HIS A 284 6.49 7.76 -1.25
N ARG A 285 6.56 6.82 -2.19
CA ARG A 285 6.94 7.10 -3.58
C ARG A 285 5.73 7.11 -4.49
N GLN A 286 5.82 7.88 -5.56
CA GLN A 286 4.77 8.04 -6.56
C GLN A 286 5.34 7.86 -7.97
N LEU A 287 4.62 7.12 -8.81
CA LEU A 287 5.06 6.81 -10.18
C LEU A 287 4.82 7.99 -11.11
N CYS A 288 5.82 8.32 -11.91
CA CYS A 288 5.84 9.41 -12.88
C CYS A 288 6.30 8.87 -14.23
N VAL A 289 6.02 9.64 -15.29
CA VAL A 289 6.49 9.35 -16.63
C VAL A 289 6.88 10.63 -17.34
N ASP A 290 7.99 10.58 -18.08
CA ASP A 290 8.40 11.67 -18.96
C ASP A 290 9.02 11.11 -20.24
N ARG A 291 9.06 11.93 -21.29
CA ARG A 291 9.62 11.52 -22.59
C ARG A 291 11.13 11.35 -22.47
N MET A 292 11.63 10.25 -23.02
CA MET A 292 13.05 9.93 -23.11
C MET A 292 13.49 10.07 -24.57
N GLU A 293 14.56 10.82 -24.81
CA GLU A 293 15.04 11.09 -26.16
C GLU A 293 16.49 10.65 -26.36
N PHE A 294 16.80 10.23 -27.59
CA PHE A 294 18.17 9.93 -28.02
C PHE A 294 18.67 11.06 -28.91
N ALA A 295 19.91 11.49 -28.72
CA ALA A 295 20.62 12.34 -29.66
C ALA A 295 21.02 11.55 -30.93
N GLU A 296 21.48 12.28 -31.95
CA GLU A 296 21.87 11.68 -33.24
C GLU A 296 23.04 10.68 -33.09
N ASP A 297 23.97 10.96 -32.18
CA ASP A 297 25.11 10.10 -31.85
C ASP A 297 24.74 8.85 -31.04
N GLY A 298 23.46 8.71 -30.66
CA GLY A 298 22.94 7.61 -29.87
C GLY A 298 23.00 7.83 -28.36
N SER A 299 23.57 8.93 -27.85
CA SER A 299 23.49 9.26 -26.42
C SER A 299 22.03 9.50 -25.99
N ILE A 300 21.72 9.22 -24.72
CA ILE A 300 20.44 9.55 -24.11
C ILE A 300 20.54 11.01 -23.68
N LYS A 301 19.59 11.85 -24.09
CA LYS A 301 19.54 13.23 -23.63
C LYS A 301 19.12 13.25 -22.15
N PRO A 302 19.71 14.13 -21.32
CA PRO A 302 19.20 14.36 -19.98
C PRO A 302 17.69 14.66 -20.02
N LEU A 303 16.94 13.91 -19.22
CA LEU A 303 15.50 14.03 -19.07
C LEU A 303 15.22 15.18 -18.09
N ILE A 304 14.27 16.04 -18.44
CA ILE A 304 13.74 17.06 -17.53
C ILE A 304 12.47 16.49 -16.93
N PRO A 305 12.45 16.07 -15.65
CA PRO A 305 11.25 15.49 -15.07
C PRO A 305 10.18 16.57 -14.86
N THR A 306 8.91 16.19 -15.01
CA THR A 306 7.80 17.15 -14.96
C THR A 306 6.67 16.72 -14.03
N HIS A 307 5.82 17.68 -13.64
CA HIS A 307 4.50 17.38 -13.08
C HIS A 307 3.43 17.19 -14.18
N ASP A 308 3.76 17.48 -15.43
CA ASP A 308 2.82 17.44 -16.55
C ASP A 308 2.56 16.03 -17.06
N GLY A 309 3.53 15.13 -16.96
CA GLY A 309 3.44 13.79 -17.54
C GLY A 309 3.33 13.83 -19.08
N ILE A 310 2.86 12.72 -19.67
CA ILE A 310 2.79 12.58 -21.13
C ILE A 310 1.36 12.54 -21.69
N GLY A 311 0.35 12.54 -20.80
CA GLY A 311 -1.05 12.41 -21.19
C GLY A 311 -1.40 11.03 -21.80
N ALA A 312 -2.46 11.01 -22.62
CA ALA A 312 -2.98 9.77 -23.19
C ALA A 312 -2.15 9.26 -24.37
N LEU A 313 -1.90 7.95 -24.37
CA LEU A 313 -1.25 7.25 -25.50
C LEU A 313 -2.24 6.50 -26.40
N ALA A 314 -3.53 6.51 -26.06
CA ALA A 314 -4.61 6.02 -26.90
C ALA A 314 -5.89 6.82 -26.72
N SER A 315 -6.95 6.46 -27.45
CA SER A 315 -8.27 7.08 -27.28
C SER A 315 -8.82 6.83 -25.89
N SER A 316 -9.33 7.88 -25.24
CA SER A 316 -9.79 7.76 -23.86
C SER A 316 -10.90 6.72 -23.72
N VAL A 317 -10.81 5.92 -22.66
CA VAL A 317 -11.86 4.96 -22.30
C VAL A 317 -13.05 5.62 -21.61
N VAL A 318 -12.82 6.73 -20.90
CA VAL A 318 -13.87 7.53 -20.25
C VAL A 318 -14.56 8.41 -21.29
N LYS A 319 -15.90 8.42 -21.31
CA LYS A 319 -16.69 9.14 -22.33
C LYS A 319 -17.36 10.41 -21.83
N SER A 320 -17.67 10.46 -20.55
CA SER A 320 -18.35 11.58 -19.90
C SER A 320 -17.36 12.59 -19.34
N LYS A 321 -17.79 13.85 -19.27
CA LYS A 321 -17.03 14.88 -18.56
C LYS A 321 -17.08 14.62 -17.04
N ASN A 322 -15.93 14.77 -16.36
CA ASN A 322 -15.89 14.85 -14.90
C ASN A 322 -16.57 16.15 -14.43
N LEU A 323 -17.70 16.02 -13.75
CA LEU A 323 -18.50 17.10 -13.19
C LEU A 323 -17.93 17.64 -11.87
N ALA A 324 -17.13 16.84 -11.17
CA ALA A 324 -16.53 17.22 -9.90
C ALA A 324 -15.31 18.13 -10.08
N LEU A 325 -14.65 18.09 -11.24
CA LEU A 325 -13.43 18.86 -11.50
C LEU A 325 -13.61 20.36 -11.20
N GLY A 326 -12.89 20.87 -10.19
CA GLY A 326 -12.97 22.24 -9.72
C GLY A 326 -14.28 22.62 -9.02
N ALA A 327 -15.07 21.65 -8.58
CA ALA A 327 -16.28 21.89 -7.80
C ALA A 327 -15.95 22.56 -6.46
N LYS A 328 -16.90 23.31 -5.90
CA LYS A 328 -16.75 23.83 -4.54
C LYS A 328 -16.89 22.68 -3.56
N VAL A 329 -16.01 22.63 -2.57
CA VAL A 329 -16.00 21.57 -1.58
C VAL A 329 -16.07 22.12 -0.16
N ARG A 330 -16.62 21.29 0.73
CA ARG A 330 -16.46 21.41 2.18
C ARG A 330 -16.28 20.01 2.75
N ALA A 331 -15.56 19.90 3.86
CA ALA A 331 -15.33 18.63 4.53
C ALA A 331 -15.58 18.76 6.03
N SER A 332 -15.71 17.63 6.72
CA SER A 332 -15.73 17.54 8.19
C SER A 332 -14.49 18.20 8.80
N SER A 333 -13.33 17.90 8.22
CA SER A 333 -12.03 18.42 8.63
C SER A 333 -11.02 18.24 7.50
N PHE A 334 -9.83 18.82 7.68
CA PHE A 334 -8.63 18.48 6.91
C PHE A 334 -7.40 18.62 7.79
N TYR A 335 -6.36 17.85 7.50
CA TYR A 335 -5.17 17.74 8.35
C TYR A 335 -4.39 19.06 8.41
N ASP A 336 -3.99 19.61 7.28
CA ASP A 336 -3.36 20.93 7.16
C ASP A 336 -3.42 21.48 5.71
N ALA A 337 -2.62 22.51 5.43
CA ALA A 337 -2.59 23.18 4.13
C ALA A 337 -2.16 22.28 2.95
N ASP A 338 -1.51 21.14 3.20
CA ASP A 338 -1.05 20.19 2.19
C ASP A 338 -2.08 19.09 1.90
N PHE A 339 -3.17 19.01 2.67
CA PHE A 339 -4.21 17.96 2.55
C PHE A 339 -5.63 18.50 2.45
N ARG A 340 -5.81 19.61 1.73
CA ARG A 340 -7.08 20.34 1.70
C ARG A 340 -8.17 19.59 0.92
N PRO A 341 -9.47 19.84 1.20
CA PRO A 341 -10.57 19.18 0.50
C PRO A 341 -10.58 19.38 -1.02
N GLU A 342 -10.08 20.52 -1.51
CA GLU A 342 -10.06 20.86 -2.94
C GLU A 342 -9.22 19.89 -3.76
N TYR A 343 -8.23 19.25 -3.13
CA TYR A 343 -7.37 18.27 -3.79
C TYR A 343 -8.10 16.99 -4.16
N ALA A 344 -9.24 16.65 -3.53
CA ALA A 344 -10.04 15.51 -3.97
C ALA A 344 -10.75 15.75 -5.33
N VAL A 345 -10.76 16.98 -5.85
CA VAL A 345 -11.54 17.36 -7.04
C VAL A 345 -10.71 18.15 -8.06
N ASP A 346 -9.39 18.05 -8.00
CA ASP A 346 -8.46 18.74 -8.89
C ASP A 346 -7.91 17.86 -10.03
N ASP A 347 -8.21 16.55 -10.02
CA ASP A 347 -7.72 15.55 -10.99
C ASP A 347 -6.19 15.45 -11.02
N ASN A 348 -5.55 15.53 -9.84
CA ASN A 348 -4.11 15.43 -9.63
C ASN A 348 -3.81 14.23 -8.72
N ASN A 349 -3.11 13.21 -9.23
CA ASN A 349 -2.76 12.01 -8.44
C ASN A 349 -1.63 12.26 -7.41
N GLY A 350 -1.12 13.48 -7.31
CA GLY A 350 -0.04 13.89 -6.43
C GLY A 350 -0.51 14.69 -5.22
N THR A 351 -1.80 15.02 -5.16
CA THR A 351 -2.44 15.75 -4.06
C THR A 351 -3.65 14.95 -3.56
N LEU A 352 -3.95 15.04 -2.28
CA LEU A 352 -5.13 14.39 -1.71
C LEU A 352 -5.80 15.23 -0.62
N TRP A 353 -7.09 15.00 -0.43
CA TRP A 353 -7.75 15.40 0.81
C TRP A 353 -7.49 14.34 1.89
N ARG A 354 -7.00 14.77 3.06
CA ARG A 354 -6.87 13.94 4.26
C ARG A 354 -7.60 14.62 5.43
N PRO A 355 -8.59 13.96 6.06
CA PRO A 355 -9.23 14.51 7.25
C PRO A 355 -8.26 14.52 8.45
N ARG A 356 -8.56 15.35 9.46
CA ARG A 356 -7.79 15.41 10.71
C ARG A 356 -8.13 14.25 11.64
N GLY A 357 -9.39 13.81 11.64
CA GLY A 357 -9.87 12.73 12.47
C GLY A 357 -9.86 11.38 11.77
N MET A 358 -10.10 10.33 12.55
CA MET A 358 -10.23 8.94 12.09
C MET A 358 -11.66 8.39 12.32
N GLY A 359 -12.64 9.28 12.47
CA GLY A 359 -14.05 8.95 12.71
C GLY A 359 -14.85 8.83 11.41
N GLN A 360 -16.13 9.20 11.46
CA GLN A 360 -16.98 9.30 10.26
C GLN A 360 -16.74 10.62 9.51
N GLU A 361 -15.55 10.74 8.94
CA GLU A 361 -15.14 11.92 8.18
C GLU A 361 -15.88 11.97 6.83
N TRP A 362 -16.17 13.17 6.35
CA TRP A 362 -16.94 13.35 5.12
C TRP A 362 -16.43 14.52 4.29
N ILE A 363 -16.60 14.41 2.98
CA ILE A 363 -16.38 15.47 2.00
C ILE A 363 -17.63 15.64 1.15
N GLU A 364 -18.02 16.89 0.91
CA GLU A 364 -19.19 17.30 0.15
C GLU A 364 -18.78 18.22 -1.00
N MET A 365 -19.31 17.94 -2.19
CA MET A 365 -19.10 18.69 -3.41
C MET A 365 -20.40 19.38 -3.84
N ASP A 366 -20.31 20.67 -4.20
CA ASP A 366 -21.37 21.42 -4.87
C ASP A 366 -21.04 21.56 -6.38
N LEU A 367 -21.80 20.84 -7.21
CA LEU A 367 -21.68 20.85 -8.68
C LEU A 367 -22.20 22.16 -9.32
N GLY A 368 -22.62 23.14 -8.51
CA GLY A 368 -23.13 24.45 -8.91
C GLY A 368 -24.61 24.44 -9.31
N VAL A 369 -25.05 23.41 -10.02
CA VAL A 369 -26.44 23.19 -10.45
C VAL A 369 -26.81 21.72 -10.39
N ALA A 370 -28.10 21.41 -10.39
CA ALA A 370 -28.55 20.02 -10.44
C ALA A 370 -28.23 19.38 -11.80
N ARG A 371 -27.45 18.30 -11.79
CA ARG A 371 -26.99 17.54 -12.95
C ARG A 371 -27.45 16.10 -12.87
N GLN A 372 -27.53 15.44 -14.02
CA GLN A 372 -27.66 13.99 -14.05
C GLN A 372 -26.34 13.39 -13.56
N ILE A 373 -26.42 12.42 -12.65
CA ILE A 373 -25.30 11.65 -12.14
C ILE A 373 -25.62 10.18 -12.36
N GLN A 374 -24.68 9.45 -12.95
CA GLN A 374 -24.82 8.00 -13.20
C GLN A 374 -23.61 7.19 -12.73
N THR A 375 -22.45 7.82 -12.56
CA THR A 375 -21.25 7.14 -12.07
C THR A 375 -20.45 8.05 -11.16
N ILE A 376 -19.93 7.50 -10.07
CA ILE A 376 -19.00 8.16 -9.17
C ILE A 376 -17.78 7.24 -9.02
N TRP A 377 -16.59 7.78 -9.28
CA TRP A 377 -15.31 7.11 -9.05
C TRP A 377 -14.66 7.71 -7.80
N THR A 378 -14.28 6.84 -6.87
CA THR A 378 -13.54 7.19 -5.66
C THR A 378 -12.18 6.52 -5.68
N GLN A 379 -11.11 7.30 -5.59
CA GLN A 379 -9.74 6.83 -5.51
C GLN A 379 -9.21 7.12 -4.10
N PHE A 380 -9.48 6.20 -3.17
CA PHE A 380 -8.99 6.28 -1.79
C PHE A 380 -7.45 6.22 -1.74
N GLU A 381 -6.89 6.72 -0.66
CA GLU A 381 -5.44 6.82 -0.43
C GLU A 381 -4.67 5.53 -0.75
N TYR A 382 -5.13 4.42 -0.17
CA TYR A 382 -4.55 3.09 -0.36
C TYR A 382 -5.49 2.16 -1.13
N GLY A 383 -5.32 2.01 -2.44
CA GLY A 383 -6.18 1.14 -3.25
C GLY A 383 -6.10 -0.36 -2.92
N THR A 384 -5.05 -0.79 -2.22
CA THR A 384 -4.79 -2.21 -1.85
C THR A 384 -5.51 -2.66 -0.58
N GLN A 385 -6.28 -1.77 0.07
CA GLN A 385 -7.14 -2.11 1.20
C GLN A 385 -8.58 -1.67 0.95
N PHE A 386 -9.54 -2.35 1.58
CA PHE A 386 -10.94 -1.96 1.42
C PHE A 386 -11.35 -0.84 2.38
N TYR A 387 -12.26 0.00 1.90
CA TYR A 387 -12.92 1.05 2.67
C TYR A 387 -14.42 0.77 2.74
N GLN A 388 -15.03 1.16 3.85
CA GLN A 388 -16.46 1.20 4.05
C GLN A 388 -16.92 2.65 4.05
N TYR A 389 -17.95 2.94 3.28
CA TYR A 389 -18.37 4.32 3.05
C TYR A 389 -19.84 4.42 2.63
N LEU A 390 -20.34 5.64 2.63
CA LEU A 390 -21.68 5.99 2.16
C LEU A 390 -21.56 7.17 1.18
N ILE A 391 -22.21 7.05 0.02
CA ILE A 391 -22.36 8.16 -0.92
C ILE A 391 -23.81 8.61 -0.91
N GLU A 392 -24.02 9.89 -0.64
CA GLU A 392 -25.31 10.54 -0.62
C GLU A 392 -25.35 11.68 -1.63
N THR A 393 -26.55 11.98 -2.13
CA THR A 393 -26.79 13.07 -3.07
C THR A 393 -27.94 13.94 -2.61
N SER A 394 -27.91 15.22 -2.98
CA SER A 394 -28.95 16.18 -2.64
C SER A 394 -29.16 17.21 -3.75
N VAL A 395 -30.39 17.69 -3.91
CA VAL A 395 -30.71 18.81 -4.80
C VAL A 395 -30.50 20.15 -4.09
N ASP A 396 -30.67 20.21 -2.77
CA ASP A 396 -30.73 21.44 -1.96
C ASP A 396 -29.66 21.55 -0.87
N GLY A 397 -28.85 20.50 -0.67
CA GLY A 397 -27.80 20.42 0.36
C GLY A 397 -28.33 20.16 1.77
N LYS A 398 -29.65 19.92 1.92
CA LYS A 398 -30.33 19.74 3.21
C LYS A 398 -30.94 18.34 3.33
N HIS A 399 -31.63 17.90 2.27
CA HIS A 399 -32.27 16.58 2.23
C HIS A 399 -31.41 15.64 1.39
N TRP A 400 -30.92 14.58 2.03
CA TRP A 400 -29.96 13.66 1.44
C TRP A 400 -30.63 12.33 1.10
N SER A 401 -30.27 11.78 -0.05
CA SER A 401 -30.68 10.45 -0.50
C SER A 401 -29.46 9.62 -0.80
N VAL A 402 -29.48 8.36 -0.37
CA VAL A 402 -28.38 7.42 -0.63
C VAL A 402 -28.27 7.18 -2.13
N PHE A 403 -27.07 7.39 -2.66
CA PHE A 403 -26.68 6.99 -4.01
C PHE A 403 -26.02 5.62 -4.00
N ALA A 404 -25.11 5.38 -3.06
CA ALA A 404 -24.47 4.09 -2.85
C ALA A 404 -24.22 3.85 -1.35
N ASP A 405 -24.61 2.66 -0.87
CA ASP A 405 -24.33 2.21 0.50
C ASP A 405 -23.26 1.11 0.44
N LYS A 406 -22.06 1.46 0.91
CA LYS A 406 -20.87 0.60 0.92
C LYS A 406 -20.35 0.40 2.33
N ARG A 407 -21.20 0.56 3.35
CA ARG A 407 -20.83 0.39 4.75
C ARG A 407 -20.45 -1.04 5.12
N ASN A 408 -20.80 -2.02 4.29
CA ASN A 408 -20.40 -3.41 4.44
C ASN A 408 -19.35 -3.87 3.40
N ASN A 409 -18.81 -2.96 2.59
CA ASN A 409 -17.83 -3.30 1.55
C ASN A 409 -16.59 -3.97 2.17
N ARG A 410 -16.09 -4.99 1.46
CA ARG A 410 -14.85 -5.73 1.77
C ARG A 410 -13.96 -5.90 0.54
N LEU A 411 -14.31 -5.28 -0.59
CA LEU A 411 -13.48 -5.28 -1.78
C LEU A 411 -12.54 -4.07 -1.77
N ALA A 412 -11.25 -4.35 -1.92
CA ALA A 412 -10.23 -3.33 -2.20
C ALA A 412 -10.19 -3.02 -3.71
N GLY A 413 -9.81 -1.81 -4.08
CA GLY A 413 -9.64 -1.43 -5.47
C GLY A 413 -9.48 0.07 -5.68
N SER A 414 -8.98 0.43 -6.85
CA SER A 414 -8.91 1.81 -7.31
C SER A 414 -9.08 1.88 -8.83
N PRO A 415 -10.02 2.70 -9.35
CA PRO A 415 -11.07 3.38 -8.59
C PRO A 415 -12.11 2.39 -8.02
N MET A 416 -12.69 2.76 -6.87
CA MET A 416 -14.02 2.25 -6.48
C MET A 416 -15.06 2.94 -7.36
N VAL A 417 -15.98 2.17 -7.95
CA VAL A 417 -16.95 2.72 -8.92
C VAL A 417 -18.37 2.39 -8.51
N ASP A 418 -19.14 3.43 -8.26
CA ASP A 418 -20.53 3.35 -7.85
C ASP A 418 -21.44 3.84 -8.97
N PHE A 419 -22.48 3.05 -9.26
CA PHE A 419 -23.43 3.32 -10.32
C PHE A 419 -24.81 3.65 -9.76
N GLY A 420 -25.50 4.57 -10.44
CA GLY A 420 -26.86 4.94 -10.09
C GLY A 420 -27.51 5.76 -11.20
N LYS A 421 -28.64 6.39 -10.90
CA LYS A 421 -29.27 7.35 -11.82
C LYS A 421 -30.07 8.36 -11.03
N VAL A 422 -29.47 9.50 -10.75
CA VAL A 422 -30.09 10.58 -9.94
C VAL A 422 -29.85 11.94 -10.58
N LYS A 423 -30.77 12.88 -10.34
CA LYS A 423 -30.55 14.30 -10.63
C LYS A 423 -30.24 15.01 -9.31
N ALA A 424 -29.01 15.48 -9.13
CA ALA A 424 -28.55 16.09 -7.89
C ALA A 424 -27.55 17.23 -8.14
N ARG A 425 -27.42 18.14 -7.17
CA ARG A 425 -26.45 19.23 -7.18
C ARG A 425 -25.29 18.96 -6.23
N TYR A 426 -25.57 18.34 -5.09
CA TYR A 426 -24.61 18.04 -4.05
C TYR A 426 -24.35 16.53 -4.01
N VAL A 427 -23.10 16.17 -3.76
CA VAL A 427 -22.67 14.79 -3.52
C VAL A 427 -21.81 14.78 -2.27
N ARG A 428 -22.06 13.85 -1.35
CA ARG A 428 -21.29 13.66 -0.13
C ARG A 428 -20.77 12.23 -0.06
N LEU A 429 -19.47 12.09 0.17
CA LEU A 429 -18.83 10.83 0.56
C LEU A 429 -18.57 10.89 2.07
N THR A 430 -19.01 9.86 2.79
CA THR A 430 -18.75 9.67 4.23
C THR A 430 -17.99 8.37 4.41
N PHE A 431 -16.78 8.43 4.97
CA PHE A 431 -16.05 7.26 5.42
C PHE A 431 -16.70 6.69 6.68
N THR A 432 -16.78 5.37 6.81
CA THR A 432 -17.45 4.72 7.95
C THR A 432 -16.65 3.59 8.59
N GLY A 433 -15.46 3.27 8.08
CA GLY A 433 -14.63 2.16 8.55
C GLY A 433 -13.83 1.53 7.41
N GLY A 434 -13.04 0.50 7.70
CA GLY A 434 -12.22 -0.13 6.67
C GLY A 434 -11.48 -1.36 7.18
N GLN A 435 -10.55 -1.83 6.35
CA GLN A 435 -9.74 -3.01 6.65
C GLN A 435 -8.76 -2.78 7.80
N LYS A 436 -8.18 -1.59 7.89
CA LYS A 436 -7.10 -1.25 8.82
C LYS A 436 -7.44 -0.06 9.71
N ASN A 437 -6.93 -0.06 10.93
CA ASN A 437 -7.04 1.07 11.86
C ASN A 437 -6.06 2.19 11.50
N GLY A 438 -6.41 3.43 11.88
CA GLY A 438 -5.55 4.60 11.64
C GLY A 438 -5.63 5.24 10.24
N PHE A 439 -6.68 4.95 9.48
CA PHE A 439 -6.93 5.54 8.16
C PHE A 439 -8.31 6.20 8.11
N GLY A 440 -8.35 7.54 8.00
CA GLY A 440 -9.58 8.34 8.06
C GLY A 440 -10.39 8.40 6.76
N GLY A 441 -10.07 7.56 5.77
CA GLY A 441 -10.74 7.58 4.46
C GLY A 441 -10.31 8.74 3.56
N ALA A 442 -9.02 9.05 3.54
CA ALA A 442 -8.44 10.07 2.67
C ALA A 442 -8.58 9.70 1.17
N VAL A 443 -8.64 10.72 0.30
CA VAL A 443 -9.02 10.55 -1.11
C VAL A 443 -8.15 11.38 -2.04
N TRP A 444 -7.52 10.71 -3.01
CA TRP A 444 -6.80 11.36 -4.11
C TRP A 444 -7.78 12.05 -5.06
N ASN A 445 -8.80 11.33 -5.55
CA ASN A 445 -9.77 11.88 -6.48
C ASN A 445 -11.18 11.35 -6.26
N LEU A 446 -12.15 12.26 -6.42
CA LEU A 446 -13.58 12.03 -6.58
C LEU A 446 -13.99 12.53 -7.95
N LYS A 447 -14.37 11.61 -8.84
CA LYS A 447 -14.82 11.94 -10.20
C LYS A 447 -16.30 11.60 -10.35
N ILE A 448 -17.09 12.53 -10.84
CA ILE A 448 -18.55 12.40 -10.97
C ILE A 448 -18.92 12.51 -12.44
N PHE A 449 -19.68 11.56 -12.97
CA PHE A 449 -20.01 11.49 -14.38
C PHE A 449 -21.52 11.48 -14.62
N GLU A 450 -21.94 12.17 -15.68
CA GLU A 450 -23.34 12.18 -16.12
C GLU A 450 -23.74 10.89 -16.86
N GLY A 451 -22.78 10.22 -17.49
CA GLY A 451 -22.94 8.94 -18.16
C GLY A 451 -22.47 7.76 -17.31
N VAL A 452 -22.65 6.55 -17.86
CA VAL A 452 -22.19 5.30 -17.26
C VAL A 452 -20.75 5.05 -17.67
N GLU A 453 -19.81 5.18 -16.73
CA GLU A 453 -18.38 4.90 -16.95
C GLU A 453 -18.00 3.52 -16.40
N ALA A 454 -18.19 2.50 -17.24
CA ALA A 454 -18.01 1.08 -16.89
C ALA A 454 -16.77 0.43 -17.54
N SER A 455 -15.84 1.24 -18.04
CA SER A 455 -14.65 0.77 -18.77
C SER A 455 -13.55 0.19 -17.87
N ALA A 456 -13.56 0.49 -16.57
CA ALA A 456 -12.62 -0.08 -15.62
C ALA A 456 -12.91 -1.58 -15.42
N PRO A 457 -11.94 -2.50 -15.59
CA PRO A 457 -12.14 -3.92 -15.30
C PRO A 457 -12.33 -4.16 -13.80
N GLN A 458 -13.44 -4.78 -13.40
CA GLN A 458 -13.91 -4.88 -12.02
C GLN A 458 -14.66 -6.17 -11.70
N GLN A 459 -14.44 -6.69 -10.49
CA GLN A 459 -15.33 -7.66 -9.88
C GLN A 459 -16.60 -6.92 -9.44
N TRP A 460 -17.63 -6.97 -10.27
CA TRP A 460 -18.92 -6.34 -9.99
C TRP A 460 -19.70 -7.08 -8.92
N LEU A 461 -19.70 -8.41 -8.98
CA LEU A 461 -20.28 -9.25 -7.93
C LEU A 461 -19.22 -10.16 -7.33
N GLY A 462 -19.22 -10.29 -6.00
CA GLY A 462 -18.46 -11.26 -5.24
C GLY A 462 -19.29 -11.62 -4.02
N LEU A 463 -19.74 -12.88 -3.93
CA LEU A 463 -20.62 -13.34 -2.86
C LEU A 463 -20.12 -14.63 -2.23
N THR A 464 -20.01 -14.61 -0.90
CA THR A 464 -19.69 -15.76 -0.05
C THR A 464 -20.90 -16.16 0.78
N ALA A 465 -20.90 -17.35 1.38
CA ALA A 465 -21.99 -17.74 2.27
C ALA A 465 -22.19 -16.77 3.46
N ALA A 466 -21.14 -16.07 3.90
CA ALA A 466 -21.20 -15.10 4.99
C ALA A 466 -22.05 -13.86 4.67
N ASP A 467 -22.38 -13.64 3.39
CA ASP A 467 -23.18 -12.49 2.95
C ASP A 467 -24.69 -12.72 2.99
N TRP A 468 -25.11 -13.93 3.32
CA TRP A 468 -26.53 -14.23 3.50
C TRP A 468 -27.02 -13.79 4.88
N ASN A 469 -27.96 -12.85 4.91
CA ASN A 469 -28.51 -12.31 6.15
C ASN A 469 -29.82 -13.00 6.61
N GLY A 470 -30.21 -14.10 5.96
CA GLY A 470 -31.50 -14.78 6.17
C GLY A 470 -32.59 -14.43 5.15
N ARG A 471 -32.42 -13.34 4.39
CA ARG A 471 -33.38 -12.88 3.37
C ARG A 471 -32.74 -12.48 2.05
N GLU A 472 -31.55 -11.89 2.12
CA GLU A 472 -30.82 -11.33 1.00
C GLU A 472 -29.37 -11.84 1.01
N TRP A 473 -28.82 -12.07 -0.17
CA TRP A 473 -27.41 -12.39 -0.36
C TRP A 473 -26.66 -11.13 -0.80
N GLN A 474 -25.99 -10.48 0.16
CA GLN A 474 -25.40 -9.15 -0.03
C GLN A 474 -24.15 -9.21 -0.91
N ASN A 475 -23.94 -8.19 -1.74
CA ASN A 475 -22.73 -8.09 -2.57
C ASN A 475 -21.62 -7.29 -1.85
N ASN A 476 -21.03 -7.85 -0.80
CA ASN A 476 -20.05 -7.14 0.02
C ASN A 476 -18.62 -7.22 -0.55
N GLU A 477 -18.33 -8.20 -1.40
CA GLU A 477 -17.04 -8.39 -2.08
C GLU A 477 -17.10 -7.96 -3.55
N GLY A 478 -18.10 -7.16 -3.94
CA GLY A 478 -18.27 -6.68 -5.31
C GLY A 478 -18.44 -5.16 -5.41
N MET A 479 -18.06 -4.60 -6.56
CA MET A 479 -18.17 -3.17 -6.85
C MET A 479 -19.63 -2.69 -6.99
N LEU A 480 -20.57 -3.51 -7.45
CA LEU A 480 -21.97 -3.09 -7.53
C LEU A 480 -22.63 -3.04 -6.15
N GLY A 481 -23.56 -2.11 -5.92
CA GLY A 481 -24.39 -2.10 -4.71
C GLY A 481 -25.50 -3.16 -4.76
N GLY A 482 -26.21 -3.37 -3.66
CA GLY A 482 -27.39 -4.25 -3.62
C GLY A 482 -27.10 -5.72 -3.31
N ALA A 483 -28.12 -6.56 -3.52
CA ALA A 483 -28.12 -7.96 -3.07
C ALA A 483 -29.01 -8.84 -3.97
N PHE A 484 -28.77 -10.15 -3.96
CA PHE A 484 -29.79 -11.09 -4.44
C PHE A 484 -30.95 -11.11 -3.45
N THR A 485 -32.16 -11.00 -3.97
CA THR A 485 -33.40 -11.03 -3.17
C THR A 485 -34.15 -12.33 -3.38
N LEU A 486 -34.65 -12.90 -2.29
CA LEU A 486 -35.53 -14.08 -2.33
C LEU A 486 -36.89 -13.72 -2.95
N LYS A 487 -37.18 -14.32 -4.11
CA LYS A 487 -38.46 -14.17 -4.81
C LYS A 487 -39.44 -15.28 -4.45
N GLU A 488 -38.92 -16.50 -4.28
CA GLU A 488 -39.69 -17.71 -3.99
C GLU A 488 -38.82 -18.71 -3.23
N GLY A 489 -39.42 -19.56 -2.41
CA GLY A 489 -38.75 -20.65 -1.70
C GLY A 489 -38.03 -20.20 -0.43
N SER A 490 -36.92 -20.87 -0.09
CA SER A 490 -36.13 -20.60 1.10
C SER A 490 -34.65 -20.95 0.90
N ALA A 491 -33.79 -20.25 1.63
CA ALA A 491 -32.35 -20.47 1.56
C ALA A 491 -31.72 -20.40 2.95
N ARG A 492 -30.63 -21.15 3.12
CA ARG A 492 -29.88 -21.21 4.39
C ARG A 492 -28.39 -21.44 4.15
N ILE A 493 -27.57 -21.01 5.11
CA ILE A 493 -26.15 -21.32 5.10
C ILE A 493 -25.95 -22.74 5.65
N GLN A 494 -25.07 -23.51 5.02
CA GLN A 494 -24.61 -24.80 5.54
C GLN A 494 -23.15 -25.03 5.18
N ARG A 495 -22.38 -25.62 6.09
CA ARG A 495 -21.05 -26.14 5.78
C ARG A 495 -21.17 -27.50 5.09
N ILE A 496 -20.74 -27.58 3.84
CA ILE A 496 -20.85 -28.78 2.98
C ILE A 496 -19.51 -28.99 2.27
N GLY A 497 -18.99 -30.21 2.27
CA GLY A 497 -17.74 -30.54 1.58
C GLY A 497 -16.56 -29.64 1.99
N GLY A 498 -16.50 -29.23 3.27
CA GLY A 498 -15.44 -28.37 3.80
C GLY A 498 -15.60 -26.86 3.54
N ARG A 499 -16.65 -26.40 2.87
CA ARG A 499 -16.89 -24.96 2.59
C ARG A 499 -18.23 -24.51 3.12
N ASP A 500 -18.33 -23.26 3.54
CA ASP A 500 -19.61 -22.64 3.84
C ASP A 500 -20.28 -22.23 2.53
N ALA A 501 -21.55 -22.59 2.40
CA ALA A 501 -22.32 -22.44 1.16
C ALA A 501 -23.74 -21.98 1.42
N LEU A 502 -24.32 -21.29 0.45
CA LEU A 502 -25.74 -21.00 0.41
C LEU A 502 -26.46 -22.19 -0.22
N VAL A 503 -27.40 -22.76 0.51
CA VAL A 503 -28.30 -23.83 0.04
C VAL A 503 -29.63 -23.20 -0.33
N LEU A 504 -29.96 -23.19 -1.61
CA LEU A 504 -31.29 -22.86 -2.09
C LEU A 504 -32.12 -24.14 -2.10
N GLU A 505 -33.16 -24.22 -1.27
CA GLU A 505 -34.04 -25.39 -1.21
C GLU A 505 -34.80 -25.57 -2.53
N PRO A 506 -35.32 -26.76 -2.89
CA PRO A 506 -36.04 -26.97 -4.14
C PRO A 506 -37.15 -25.93 -4.41
N GLY A 507 -37.24 -25.43 -5.64
CA GLY A 507 -38.20 -24.39 -6.04
C GLY A 507 -37.85 -22.97 -5.59
N THR A 508 -36.62 -22.72 -5.15
CA THR A 508 -36.17 -21.41 -4.67
C THR A 508 -35.64 -20.55 -5.81
N THR A 509 -36.00 -19.27 -5.81
CA THR A 509 -35.52 -18.29 -6.78
C THR A 509 -34.91 -17.09 -6.07
N LEU A 510 -33.64 -16.82 -6.37
CA LEU A 510 -32.93 -15.60 -6.01
C LEU A 510 -32.71 -14.75 -7.26
N GLU A 511 -32.90 -13.44 -7.14
CA GLU A 511 -32.65 -12.51 -8.23
C GLU A 511 -31.89 -11.29 -7.75
N TYR A 512 -30.83 -10.96 -8.48
CA TYR A 512 -30.08 -9.72 -8.37
C TYR A 512 -30.41 -8.86 -9.60
N SER A 513 -30.92 -7.65 -9.38
CA SER A 513 -31.30 -6.72 -10.44
C SER A 513 -30.35 -5.53 -10.48
N HIS A 514 -29.74 -5.26 -11.64
CA HIS A 514 -28.93 -4.07 -11.86
C HIS A 514 -28.86 -3.72 -13.36
N PRO A 515 -29.10 -2.46 -13.77
CA PRO A 515 -29.25 -2.07 -15.17
C PRO A 515 -28.00 -2.28 -16.04
N LEU A 516 -26.82 -2.44 -15.42
CA LEU A 516 -25.58 -2.69 -16.16
C LEU A 516 -25.36 -4.14 -16.55
N LEU A 517 -26.05 -5.07 -15.91
CA LEU A 517 -25.95 -6.50 -16.21
C LEU A 517 -26.56 -6.77 -17.57
N SER A 518 -25.82 -7.47 -18.43
CA SER A 518 -26.31 -7.85 -19.74
C SER A 518 -25.49 -8.99 -20.33
N SER A 519 -26.17 -9.96 -20.95
CA SER A 519 -25.51 -11.05 -21.68
C SER A 519 -24.88 -10.62 -23.01
N SER A 520 -25.20 -9.41 -23.50
CA SER A 520 -24.63 -8.87 -24.75
C SER A 520 -23.35 -8.07 -24.58
N LYS A 521 -22.95 -7.77 -23.33
CA LYS A 521 -21.69 -7.09 -23.01
C LYS A 521 -20.60 -8.10 -22.70
N GLU A 522 -19.33 -7.70 -22.79
CA GLU A 522 -18.24 -8.53 -22.29
C GLU A 522 -18.39 -8.73 -20.77
N HIS A 523 -18.27 -9.99 -20.34
CA HIS A 523 -18.39 -10.36 -18.94
C HIS A 523 -17.83 -11.77 -18.71
N THR A 524 -17.64 -12.10 -17.44
CA THR A 524 -17.41 -13.47 -16.96
C THR A 524 -18.23 -13.73 -15.72
N VAL A 525 -18.91 -14.87 -15.65
CA VAL A 525 -19.57 -15.37 -14.44
C VAL A 525 -18.86 -16.64 -14.00
N SER A 526 -18.49 -16.70 -12.73
CA SER A 526 -17.91 -17.89 -12.11
C SER A 526 -18.59 -18.16 -10.76
N GLY A 527 -18.46 -19.38 -10.26
CA GLY A 527 -19.06 -19.80 -9.00
C GLY A 527 -18.75 -21.26 -8.74
N LEU A 528 -19.05 -21.73 -7.53
CA LEU A 528 -18.86 -23.14 -7.16
C LEU A 528 -20.16 -23.74 -6.68
N VAL A 529 -20.49 -24.91 -7.22
CA VAL A 529 -21.66 -25.69 -6.83
C VAL A 529 -21.26 -27.06 -6.29
N TYR A 530 -21.98 -27.51 -5.26
CA TYR A 530 -21.78 -28.83 -4.70
C TYR A 530 -22.76 -29.82 -5.30
N ARG A 531 -22.26 -30.77 -6.10
CA ARG A 531 -23.08 -31.80 -6.77
C ARG A 531 -22.36 -33.14 -6.75
N SER A 532 -23.11 -34.21 -6.51
CA SER A 532 -22.59 -35.59 -6.51
C SER A 532 -21.37 -35.77 -5.58
N GLY A 533 -21.40 -35.15 -4.40
CA GLY A 533 -20.36 -35.29 -3.37
C GLY A 533 -19.11 -34.43 -3.56
N LYS A 534 -19.03 -33.59 -4.61
CA LYS A 534 -17.85 -32.76 -4.91
C LYS A 534 -18.21 -31.33 -5.32
N TRP A 535 -17.28 -30.41 -5.07
CA TRP A 535 -17.32 -29.05 -5.59
C TRP A 535 -16.95 -29.04 -7.08
N GLN A 536 -17.69 -28.26 -7.86
CA GLN A 536 -17.52 -28.14 -9.32
C GLN A 536 -17.82 -26.69 -9.73
N SER A 537 -17.23 -26.24 -10.84
CA SER A 537 -17.54 -24.93 -11.40
C SER A 537 -19.03 -24.78 -11.71
N TYR A 538 -19.60 -23.64 -11.36
CA TYR A 538 -20.94 -23.27 -11.75
C TYR A 538 -20.96 -22.99 -13.25
N GLU A 539 -21.76 -23.77 -13.99
CA GLU A 539 -22.07 -23.45 -15.37
C GLU A 539 -23.00 -22.23 -15.39
N ALA A 540 -22.46 -21.08 -15.78
CA ALA A 540 -23.15 -19.80 -15.76
C ALA A 540 -24.50 -19.80 -16.51
N GLY A 541 -24.71 -20.72 -17.47
CA GLY A 541 -25.99 -20.95 -18.13
C GLY A 541 -26.71 -19.67 -18.60
N SER A 542 -28.04 -19.73 -18.67
CA SER A 542 -28.92 -18.60 -18.94
C SER A 542 -29.27 -17.78 -17.68
N CYS A 543 -28.46 -17.83 -16.61
CA CYS A 543 -28.78 -17.11 -15.37
C CYS A 543 -28.76 -15.59 -15.57
N LEU A 544 -27.98 -15.11 -16.55
CA LEU A 544 -27.85 -13.71 -16.88
C LEU A 544 -28.85 -13.31 -17.98
N SER A 545 -29.64 -12.28 -17.67
CA SER A 545 -30.51 -11.58 -18.61
C SER A 545 -30.15 -10.09 -18.64
N SER A 546 -30.76 -9.32 -19.54
CA SER A 546 -30.59 -7.87 -19.53
C SER A 546 -31.21 -7.28 -18.26
N GLY A 547 -30.36 -6.76 -17.38
CA GLY A 547 -30.76 -6.11 -16.14
C GLY A 547 -30.82 -7.01 -14.91
N ALA A 548 -30.61 -8.33 -15.03
CA ALA A 548 -30.74 -9.23 -13.89
C ALA A 548 -29.90 -10.52 -14.01
N ILE A 549 -29.53 -11.07 -12.85
CA ILE A 549 -29.05 -12.45 -12.68
C ILE A 549 -30.06 -13.20 -11.82
N THR A 550 -30.53 -14.34 -12.29
CA THR A 550 -31.51 -15.19 -11.60
C THR A 550 -30.90 -16.56 -11.32
N LEU A 551 -30.82 -16.92 -10.04
CA LEU A 551 -30.44 -18.26 -9.58
C LEU A 551 -31.71 -19.01 -9.20
N HIS A 552 -31.92 -20.19 -9.79
CA HIS A 552 -33.11 -21.00 -9.57
C HIS A 552 -32.72 -22.45 -9.23
N SER A 553 -33.27 -22.99 -8.15
CA SER A 553 -33.23 -24.43 -7.84
C SER A 553 -34.51 -25.10 -8.34
N SER A 554 -34.35 -26.21 -9.05
CA SER A 554 -35.48 -26.96 -9.61
C SER A 554 -36.02 -27.97 -8.57
N THR A 555 -36.02 -29.27 -8.89
CA THR A 555 -36.45 -30.33 -7.96
C THR A 555 -35.39 -30.66 -6.91
N GLU A 556 -34.13 -30.31 -7.17
CA GLU A 556 -33.00 -30.54 -6.28
C GLU A 556 -32.49 -29.21 -5.73
N PRO A 557 -31.93 -29.18 -4.52
CA PRO A 557 -31.36 -27.96 -3.96
C PRO A 557 -30.14 -27.49 -4.77
N LEU A 558 -29.99 -26.17 -4.90
CA LEU A 558 -28.78 -25.55 -5.44
C LEU A 558 -27.88 -25.13 -4.28
N VAL A 559 -26.80 -25.88 -4.07
CA VAL A 559 -25.75 -25.52 -3.11
C VAL A 559 -24.67 -24.74 -3.84
N ILE A 560 -24.50 -23.46 -3.51
CA ILE A 560 -23.62 -22.53 -4.22
C ILE A 560 -22.78 -21.65 -3.28
N THR A 561 -21.56 -21.32 -3.68
CA THR A 561 -20.66 -20.37 -3.00
C THR A 561 -19.71 -19.71 -3.99
N ASN A 562 -18.97 -18.68 -3.55
CA ASN A 562 -18.00 -17.92 -4.34
C ASN A 562 -18.55 -17.44 -5.69
N PHE A 563 -19.77 -16.94 -5.72
CA PHE A 563 -20.36 -16.44 -6.96
C PHE A 563 -19.70 -15.11 -7.34
N ARG A 564 -19.21 -15.01 -8.57
CA ARG A 564 -18.53 -13.82 -9.08
C ARG A 564 -19.11 -13.39 -10.41
N TYR A 565 -19.15 -12.08 -10.63
CA TYR A 565 -19.39 -11.47 -11.93
C TYR A 565 -18.33 -10.41 -12.19
N TYR A 566 -17.65 -10.54 -13.32
CA TYR A 566 -16.68 -9.57 -13.82
C TYR A 566 -17.23 -8.89 -15.06
N ASN A 567 -16.99 -7.58 -15.20
CA ASN A 567 -17.38 -6.82 -16.41
C ASN A 567 -16.36 -6.92 -17.56
N TRP A 568 -15.46 -7.90 -17.49
CA TRP A 568 -14.54 -8.22 -18.56
C TRP A 568 -14.50 -9.72 -18.81
N LYS A 569 -13.91 -10.11 -19.94
CA LYS A 569 -13.73 -11.50 -20.30
C LYS A 569 -12.43 -12.04 -19.71
N GLN A 570 -12.53 -12.96 -18.75
CA GLN A 570 -11.39 -13.67 -18.21
C GLN A 570 -10.86 -14.71 -19.20
N GLU A 571 -9.55 -14.88 -19.19
CA GLU A 571 -8.87 -15.94 -19.94
C GLU A 571 -9.14 -17.33 -19.34
N ALA A 572 -8.79 -18.38 -20.09
CA ALA A 572 -9.03 -19.76 -19.65
C ALA A 572 -8.36 -20.09 -18.30
N ALA A 573 -7.11 -19.67 -18.13
CA ALA A 573 -6.36 -19.87 -16.88
C ALA A 573 -6.96 -19.12 -15.68
N GLU A 574 -7.49 -17.91 -15.90
CA GLU A 574 -8.15 -17.13 -14.85
C GLU A 574 -9.46 -17.78 -14.39
N LYS A 575 -10.28 -18.27 -15.34
CA LYS A 575 -11.51 -19.02 -15.01
C LYS A 575 -11.20 -20.33 -14.28
N ALA A 576 -10.12 -21.01 -14.64
CA ALA A 576 -9.68 -22.22 -13.96
C ALA A 576 -9.25 -21.92 -12.51
N TYR A 577 -8.55 -20.80 -12.28
CA TYR A 577 -8.21 -20.35 -10.94
C TYR A 577 -9.44 -20.06 -10.07
N ASP A 578 -10.42 -19.34 -10.60
CA ASP A 578 -11.68 -19.04 -9.90
C ASP A 578 -12.46 -20.31 -9.53
N ALA A 579 -12.32 -21.38 -10.33
CA ALA A 579 -12.95 -22.68 -10.09
C ALA A 579 -12.30 -23.48 -8.95
N GLU A 580 -11.12 -23.08 -8.48
CA GLU A 580 -10.40 -23.78 -7.43
C GLU A 580 -10.25 -22.93 -6.15
N THR A 581 -10.40 -21.61 -6.25
CA THR A 581 -10.12 -20.66 -5.17
C THR A 581 -11.37 -20.02 -4.56
N ASP A 582 -11.29 -19.77 -3.25
CA ASP A 582 -12.31 -19.05 -2.50
C ASP A 582 -12.14 -17.54 -2.64
N ILE A 583 -13.23 -16.79 -2.52
CA ILE A 583 -13.16 -15.34 -2.30
C ILE A 583 -12.60 -15.13 -0.88
N VAL A 584 -11.47 -14.45 -0.79
CA VAL A 584 -10.85 -14.15 0.50
C VAL A 584 -11.61 -13.00 1.16
N ARG A 585 -12.17 -13.26 2.35
CA ARG A 585 -12.87 -12.26 3.16
C ARG A 585 -11.97 -11.77 4.29
N LEU A 586 -11.36 -10.60 4.09
CA LEU A 586 -10.53 -9.97 5.11
C LEU A 586 -11.40 -9.37 6.26
N PRO A 587 -10.89 -9.33 7.50
CA PRO A 587 -11.59 -8.77 8.65
C PRO A 587 -11.70 -7.24 8.55
N VAL A 588 -12.73 -6.69 9.19
CA VAL A 588 -12.90 -5.24 9.38
C VAL A 588 -12.15 -4.83 10.63
N ALA A 589 -11.48 -3.68 10.60
CA ALA A 589 -10.75 -3.16 11.75
C ALA A 589 -11.70 -2.86 12.92
N ASP A 590 -11.24 -3.13 14.15
CA ASP A 590 -12.01 -2.82 15.35
C ASP A 590 -11.82 -1.35 15.75
N GLN A 591 -12.93 -0.60 15.71
CA GLN A 591 -12.95 0.83 16.01
C GLN A 591 -13.56 1.13 17.40
N GLN A 592 -13.90 0.12 18.19
CA GLN A 592 -14.51 0.30 19.52
C GLN A 592 -13.47 0.56 20.60
N LYS A 593 -13.01 1.82 20.67
CA LYS A 593 -11.99 2.26 21.62
C LYS A 593 -12.33 1.95 23.07
N HIS A 594 -11.31 1.55 23.83
CA HIS A 594 -11.37 1.28 25.27
C HIS A 594 -11.00 2.50 26.12
N GLY A 595 -10.35 3.51 25.53
CA GLY A 595 -9.74 4.62 26.25
C GLY A 595 -8.46 4.16 26.93
N LEU A 596 -8.46 4.12 28.26
CA LEU A 596 -7.28 3.72 29.04
C LEU A 596 -7.06 2.20 28.95
N VAL A 597 -5.97 1.79 28.30
CA VAL A 597 -5.60 0.39 28.07
C VAL A 597 -4.70 -0.14 29.18
N VAL A 598 -3.60 0.55 29.45
CA VAL A 598 -2.69 0.24 30.56
C VAL A 598 -2.74 1.37 31.57
N SER A 599 -2.77 1.05 32.86
CA SER A 599 -2.64 2.03 33.93
C SER A 599 -2.10 1.39 35.20
N LEU A 600 -0.85 1.70 35.51
CA LEU A 600 -0.12 1.25 36.69
C LEU A 600 0.32 2.47 37.52
N SER A 601 0.22 2.38 38.85
CA SER A 601 0.77 3.38 39.76
C SER A 601 1.37 2.72 41.00
N ALA A 602 2.58 3.13 41.37
CA ALA A 602 3.23 2.70 42.60
C ALA A 602 2.59 3.31 43.86
N ASP A 603 1.72 4.32 43.72
CA ASP A 603 1.00 4.90 44.86
C ASP A 603 0.00 3.93 45.50
N ASP A 604 -0.37 2.89 44.75
CA ASP A 604 -1.28 1.82 45.17
C ASP A 604 -0.67 0.86 46.20
N PHE A 605 0.63 0.98 46.45
CA PHE A 605 1.41 0.07 47.30
C PHE A 605 2.08 0.81 48.45
N VAL A 606 2.55 0.06 49.44
CA VAL A 606 3.35 0.56 50.57
C VAL A 606 4.84 0.37 50.25
N VAL A 607 5.68 1.28 50.77
CA VAL A 607 7.14 1.17 50.62
C VAL A 607 7.63 -0.14 51.26
N ASN A 608 8.51 -0.85 50.54
CA ASN A 608 9.01 -2.19 50.81
C ASN A 608 8.04 -3.35 50.53
N ASP A 609 6.88 -3.09 49.92
CA ASP A 609 6.05 -4.17 49.40
C ASP A 609 6.81 -4.93 48.31
N THR A 610 6.73 -6.26 48.39
CA THR A 610 7.15 -7.17 47.32
C THR A 610 5.93 -7.51 46.48
N VAL A 611 5.94 -7.15 45.20
CA VAL A 611 4.71 -7.08 44.39
C VAL A 611 4.74 -8.11 43.25
N PRO A 612 4.31 -9.36 43.45
CA PRO A 612 4.30 -10.37 42.38
C PRO A 612 3.25 -10.11 41.29
N TYR A 613 2.20 -9.32 41.60
CA TYR A 613 1.13 -8.96 40.69
C TYR A 613 0.87 -7.45 40.71
N LEU A 614 0.75 -6.85 39.53
CA LEU A 614 0.35 -5.45 39.35
C LEU A 614 -1.03 -5.43 38.70
N GLU A 615 -2.05 -5.01 39.44
CA GLU A 615 -3.40 -4.85 38.88
C GLU A 615 -3.41 -3.75 37.81
N ASN A 616 -3.98 -4.04 36.65
CA ASN A 616 -4.14 -3.04 35.59
C ASN A 616 -5.47 -2.29 35.77
N ARG A 617 -5.41 -0.96 35.87
CA ARG A 617 -6.61 -0.11 35.97
C ARG A 617 -7.20 0.32 34.63
N GLY A 618 -6.60 -0.11 33.52
CA GLY A 618 -7.15 0.05 32.17
C GLY A 618 -8.07 -1.10 31.79
N VAL A 619 -7.74 -1.84 30.73
CA VAL A 619 -8.47 -3.07 30.40
C VAL A 619 -8.29 -4.15 31.49
N LYS A 620 -9.31 -5.00 31.64
CA LYS A 620 -9.34 -6.03 32.69
C LYS A 620 -8.13 -6.98 32.59
N GLY A 621 -7.34 -7.04 33.64
CA GLY A 621 -6.21 -7.97 33.77
C GLY A 621 -5.18 -7.48 34.78
N TYR A 622 -4.03 -8.14 34.81
CA TYR A 622 -2.91 -7.79 35.67
C TYR A 622 -1.59 -8.08 34.96
N PHE A 623 -0.47 -7.59 35.50
CA PHE A 623 0.86 -8.02 35.13
C PHE A 623 1.42 -8.93 36.22
N GLU A 624 2.06 -10.03 35.82
CA GLU A 624 2.62 -11.04 36.72
C GLU A 624 4.14 -11.14 36.57
N ALA A 625 4.84 -11.24 37.70
CA ALA A 625 6.27 -11.46 37.74
C ALA A 625 6.64 -12.82 37.12
N ARG A 626 7.57 -12.84 36.18
CA ARG A 626 8.11 -14.09 35.58
C ARG A 626 9.33 -14.63 36.32
N LYS A 627 9.99 -13.79 37.12
CA LYS A 627 11.17 -14.13 37.92
C LYS A 627 11.03 -13.58 39.33
N LEU A 628 11.94 -12.69 39.74
CA LEU A 628 11.86 -12.01 41.02
C LEU A 628 10.79 -10.93 40.97
N PRO A 629 9.96 -10.81 42.01
CA PRO A 629 9.04 -9.69 42.14
C PRO A 629 9.80 -8.38 42.35
N LEU A 630 9.23 -7.27 41.87
CA LEU A 630 9.73 -5.92 42.16
C LEU A 630 9.38 -5.51 43.59
N VAL A 631 10.22 -4.62 44.13
CA VAL A 631 10.05 -4.03 45.45
C VAL A 631 9.68 -2.57 45.27
N VAL A 632 8.69 -2.10 46.02
CA VAL A 632 8.29 -0.70 46.00
C VAL A 632 9.25 0.11 46.86
N LYS A 633 9.83 1.18 46.31
CA LYS A 633 10.74 2.08 47.01
C LYS A 633 10.22 3.51 46.96
N GLU A 634 10.59 4.32 47.94
CA GLU A 634 10.43 5.77 47.86
C GLU A 634 11.72 6.40 47.37
N VAL A 635 11.65 7.11 46.24
CA VAL A 635 12.81 7.74 45.61
C VAL A 635 12.45 9.16 45.21
N LYS A 636 13.20 10.11 45.78
CA LYS A 636 13.06 11.56 45.52
C LYS A 636 11.61 12.04 45.61
N GLY A 637 10.87 11.58 46.62
CA GLY A 637 9.50 12.00 46.92
C GLY A 637 8.39 11.29 46.13
N LYS A 638 8.70 10.21 45.41
CA LYS A 638 7.69 9.35 44.75
C LYS A 638 7.88 7.89 45.15
N LYS A 639 6.78 7.15 45.33
CA LYS A 639 6.83 5.69 45.35
C LYS A 639 7.08 5.17 43.94
N ALA A 640 7.84 4.10 43.80
CA ALA A 640 8.17 3.54 42.50
C ALA A 640 8.47 2.04 42.58
N PHE A 641 8.15 1.34 41.50
CA PHE A 641 8.58 -0.04 41.30
C PHE A 641 10.06 -0.05 40.94
N HIS A 642 10.89 -0.73 41.74
CA HIS A 642 12.34 -0.81 41.53
C HIS A 642 12.71 -2.01 40.65
N PHE A 643 13.43 -1.73 39.56
CA PHE A 643 13.97 -2.72 38.63
C PHE A 643 15.50 -2.73 38.71
N GLU A 644 16.07 -3.92 38.84
CA GLU A 644 17.51 -4.20 38.89
C GLU A 644 17.98 -4.94 37.63
N GLY A 645 17.19 -4.87 36.55
CA GLY A 645 17.45 -5.59 35.29
C GLY A 645 17.07 -7.07 35.30
N THR A 646 16.60 -7.63 36.42
CA THR A 646 16.19 -9.04 36.54
C THR A 646 14.68 -9.24 36.63
N GLN A 647 13.95 -8.21 37.07
CA GLN A 647 12.51 -8.21 37.18
C GLN A 647 11.89 -8.09 35.78
N VAL A 648 11.03 -9.06 35.44
CA VAL A 648 10.30 -9.10 34.18
C VAL A 648 8.86 -9.43 34.49
N TYR A 649 7.95 -8.66 33.93
CA TYR A 649 6.51 -8.87 34.08
C TYR A 649 5.87 -9.11 32.73
N THR A 650 4.78 -9.86 32.72
CA THR A 650 3.96 -10.07 31.53
C THR A 650 2.50 -9.84 31.88
N SER A 651 1.75 -9.18 31.00
CA SER A 651 0.30 -9.01 31.18
C SER A 651 -0.46 -10.33 31.06
N SER A 652 -1.61 -10.41 31.74
CA SER A 652 -2.61 -11.48 31.59
C SER A 652 -3.60 -11.21 30.45
N PHE A 653 -3.39 -10.13 29.70
CA PHE A 653 -4.28 -9.61 28.67
C PHE A 653 -3.49 -9.23 27.42
N MET A 654 -4.14 -9.31 26.27
CA MET A 654 -3.59 -8.96 24.96
C MET A 654 -3.66 -7.46 24.72
N LEU A 655 -2.80 -6.93 23.84
CA LEU A 655 -2.97 -5.58 23.34
C LEU A 655 -4.30 -5.49 22.55
N PRO A 656 -5.22 -4.56 22.86
CA PRO A 656 -6.49 -4.44 22.16
C PRO A 656 -6.32 -4.26 20.65
N ALA A 657 -7.26 -4.82 19.87
CA ALA A 657 -7.24 -4.71 18.41
C ALA A 657 -7.39 -3.26 17.91
N THR A 658 -7.91 -2.37 18.76
CA THR A 658 -8.02 -0.92 18.51
C THR A 658 -6.67 -0.21 18.37
N LEU A 659 -5.57 -0.85 18.80
CA LEU A 659 -4.19 -0.35 18.66
C LEU A 659 -3.42 -0.96 17.49
N GLN A 660 -4.04 -1.80 16.66
CA GLN A 660 -3.40 -2.42 15.50
C GLN A 660 -3.22 -1.44 14.33
N ASP A 661 -2.42 -1.86 13.34
CA ASP A 661 -2.10 -1.10 12.13
C ASP A 661 -1.49 0.27 12.48
N ASN A 662 -2.13 1.35 12.02
CA ASN A 662 -1.66 2.72 12.17
C ASN A 662 -2.48 3.49 13.23
N ALA A 663 -3.06 2.78 14.19
CA ALA A 663 -3.98 3.35 15.17
C ALA A 663 -3.34 4.49 16.00
N PRO A 664 -4.05 5.61 16.22
CA PRO A 664 -3.61 6.65 17.14
C PRO A 664 -3.51 6.13 18.58
N TYR A 665 -2.50 6.59 19.32
CA TYR A 665 -2.29 6.20 20.72
C TYR A 665 -1.65 7.32 21.52
N THR A 666 -1.72 7.19 22.85
CA THR A 666 -0.99 8.06 23.79
C THR A 666 -0.35 7.22 24.87
N LEU A 667 0.89 7.54 25.23
CA LEU A 667 1.66 6.88 26.26
C LEU A 667 2.17 7.91 27.27
N GLU A 668 2.01 7.63 28.57
CA GLU A 668 2.52 8.46 29.66
C GLU A 668 3.29 7.60 30.67
N ALA A 669 4.50 8.02 31.03
CA ALA A 669 5.29 7.36 32.05
C ALA A 669 6.05 8.34 32.95
N TRP A 670 6.26 7.93 34.20
CA TRP A 670 7.20 8.59 35.12
C TRP A 670 8.34 7.62 35.45
N VAL A 671 9.52 7.93 34.93
CA VAL A 671 10.70 7.05 34.96
C VAL A 671 11.89 7.76 35.61
N LEU A 672 12.73 7.02 36.33
CA LEU A 672 14.02 7.49 36.84
C LEU A 672 15.02 6.34 36.77
N ASN A 673 16.22 6.60 36.21
CA ASN A 673 17.35 5.66 36.31
C ASN A 673 18.49 6.37 37.04
N ASP A 674 19.19 5.66 37.92
CA ASP A 674 20.39 6.20 38.58
C ASP A 674 21.52 6.44 37.56
N SER A 675 21.61 5.56 36.57
CA SER A 675 22.42 5.68 35.35
C SER A 675 21.62 5.18 34.15
N ILE A 676 21.75 5.81 32.99
CA ILE A 676 20.99 5.45 31.77
C ILE A 676 21.94 4.76 30.78
N SER A 677 21.62 3.53 30.38
CA SER A 677 22.35 2.75 29.38
C SER A 677 21.98 3.16 27.95
N GLU A 678 22.58 2.55 26.94
CA GLU A 678 22.26 2.86 25.53
C GLU A 678 20.79 2.61 25.20
N ASN A 679 20.26 1.44 25.57
CA ASN A 679 18.86 1.08 25.47
C ASN A 679 18.40 0.32 26.72
N GLU A 680 17.30 0.75 27.33
CA GLU A 680 16.65 0.09 28.46
C GLU A 680 15.13 0.06 28.25
N CYS A 681 14.54 -1.13 28.12
CA CYS A 681 13.13 -1.29 27.81
C CYS A 681 12.28 -1.20 29.10
N VAL A 682 11.54 -0.09 29.26
CA VAL A 682 10.61 0.10 30.37
C VAL A 682 9.38 -0.79 30.18
N ALA A 683 8.78 -0.72 28.98
CA ALA A 683 7.61 -1.48 28.60
C ALA A 683 7.59 -1.75 27.09
N ASP A 684 7.34 -3.00 26.71
CA ASP A 684 7.16 -3.41 25.32
C ASP A 684 5.71 -3.88 25.13
N PHE A 685 4.95 -3.16 24.33
CA PHE A 685 3.53 -3.39 24.15
C PHE A 685 3.22 -4.42 23.07
N THR A 686 4.23 -4.79 22.27
CA THR A 686 4.08 -5.58 21.05
C THR A 686 5.17 -6.65 20.97
N THR A 687 4.80 -7.88 20.63
CA THR A 687 5.78 -8.96 20.45
C THR A 687 6.41 -9.02 19.05
N SER A 688 6.08 -8.09 18.14
CA SER A 688 6.63 -8.10 16.77
C SER A 688 8.13 -7.74 16.75
N HIS A 689 8.80 -8.24 15.72
CA HIS A 689 10.21 -7.99 15.43
C HIS A 689 10.42 -7.34 14.06
N ASP A 690 9.33 -7.09 13.34
CA ASP A 690 9.38 -6.48 12.03
C ASP A 690 9.34 -4.96 12.12
N GLU A 691 9.79 -4.32 11.06
CA GLU A 691 9.94 -2.87 10.93
C GLU A 691 8.59 -2.16 11.07
N LEU A 692 8.53 -1.13 11.92
CA LEU A 692 7.36 -0.28 12.19
C LEU A 692 6.16 -0.97 12.86
N GLU A 693 6.33 -2.20 13.33
CA GLU A 693 5.26 -2.98 13.97
C GLU A 693 5.28 -2.92 15.51
N LYS A 694 6.26 -2.20 16.07
CA LYS A 694 6.57 -2.20 17.49
C LYS A 694 6.05 -0.93 18.19
N ILE A 695 5.60 -1.04 19.44
CA ILE A 695 5.43 0.11 20.35
C ILE A 695 6.21 -0.26 21.61
N MET A 696 7.40 0.31 21.77
CA MET A 696 8.28 0.00 22.89
C MET A 696 8.82 1.26 23.54
N LEU A 697 8.44 1.47 24.80
CA LEU A 697 8.97 2.55 25.62
C LEU A 697 10.38 2.20 26.09
N VAL A 698 11.34 3.00 25.65
CA VAL A 698 12.75 2.89 26.01
C VAL A 698 13.14 4.09 26.87
N ASN A 699 14.07 3.88 27.80
CA ASN A 699 14.72 4.96 28.54
C ASN A 699 16.24 4.82 28.39
N GLY A 700 16.77 5.23 27.24
CA GLY A 700 18.13 4.96 26.80
C GLY A 700 18.82 6.15 26.12
N THR A 701 20.15 6.14 26.06
CA THR A 701 20.94 7.23 25.48
C THR A 701 21.13 7.16 23.96
N GLU A 702 20.66 6.11 23.29
CA GLU A 702 20.72 6.01 21.82
C GLU A 702 19.93 7.17 21.19
N PRO A 703 20.60 8.11 20.48
CA PRO A 703 19.96 9.31 19.97
C PRO A 703 18.87 9.04 18.93
N ARG A 704 18.85 7.87 18.30
CA ARG A 704 17.85 7.50 17.29
C ARG A 704 16.58 6.91 17.90
N CYS A 705 16.69 6.01 18.88
CA CYS A 705 15.55 5.20 19.34
C CYS A 705 15.45 5.05 20.87
N GLY A 706 16.22 5.83 21.63
CA GLY A 706 16.34 5.70 23.08
C GLY A 706 15.12 6.15 23.90
N VAL A 707 14.01 6.55 23.28
CA VAL A 707 12.77 6.94 23.99
C VAL A 707 11.57 6.10 23.55
N ILE A 708 11.36 5.96 22.24
CA ILE A 708 10.29 5.15 21.67
C ILE A 708 10.84 4.45 20.42
N ASN A 709 10.55 3.17 20.31
CA ASN A 709 11.14 2.32 19.30
C ASN A 709 10.05 1.48 18.61
N HIS A 710 10.09 1.53 17.28
CA HIS A 710 9.19 0.83 16.35
C HIS A 710 9.93 -0.20 15.49
N TYR A 711 11.24 -0.40 15.71
CA TYR A 711 12.17 -1.06 14.79
C TYR A 711 12.23 -0.41 13.40
N GLY A 712 11.86 0.87 13.30
CA GLY A 712 11.82 1.65 12.07
C GLY A 712 13.14 2.28 11.66
N TRP A 713 14.24 1.92 12.34
CA TRP A 713 15.61 2.46 12.18
C TRP A 713 15.71 3.98 12.25
N TYR A 714 15.37 4.69 11.17
CA TYR A 714 15.31 6.15 11.14
C TYR A 714 14.01 6.74 11.66
N GLU A 715 12.97 5.93 11.82
CA GLU A 715 11.64 6.39 12.23
C GLU A 715 11.43 6.39 13.75
N ASP A 716 12.26 5.68 14.51
CA ASP A 716 12.21 5.64 15.97
C ASP A 716 12.57 7.00 16.61
N ALA A 717 12.22 7.26 17.88
CA ALA A 717 12.59 8.52 18.54
C ALA A 717 13.55 8.35 19.73
N GLY A 718 14.58 9.18 19.77
CA GLY A 718 15.54 9.30 20.87
C GLY A 718 15.66 10.73 21.38
N TYR A 719 16.47 10.94 22.42
CA TYR A 719 16.74 12.26 22.98
C TYR A 719 18.24 12.48 23.20
N LYS A 720 18.83 13.42 22.48
CA LYS A 720 20.28 13.70 22.52
C LYS A 720 20.81 14.06 23.92
N ASP A 721 19.99 14.70 24.75
CA ASP A 721 20.39 15.18 26.08
C ASP A 721 19.95 14.19 27.19
N MET A 722 19.60 12.94 26.83
CA MET A 722 19.10 11.94 27.77
C MET A 722 20.04 11.71 28.96
N LYS A 723 21.35 11.75 28.73
CA LYS A 723 22.37 11.58 29.79
C LYS A 723 22.24 12.60 30.93
N GLU A 724 21.74 13.80 30.64
CA GLU A 724 21.56 14.86 31.65
C GLU A 724 20.38 14.60 32.61
N LEU A 725 19.54 13.62 32.27
CA LEU A 725 18.39 13.20 33.06
C LEU A 725 18.72 12.05 34.04
N ALA A 726 19.95 11.54 34.02
CA ALA A 726 20.40 10.54 34.99
C ALA A 726 20.18 11.02 36.43
N GLY A 727 19.60 10.15 37.26
CA GLY A 727 19.19 10.43 38.62
C GLY A 727 18.04 11.43 38.75
N LYS A 728 17.33 11.83 37.70
CA LYS A 728 16.17 12.75 37.79
C LYS A 728 14.90 12.03 37.36
N TRP A 729 13.78 12.45 37.94
CA TRP A 729 12.47 12.02 37.47
C TRP A 729 12.20 12.59 36.07
N GLN A 730 11.71 11.73 35.19
CA GLN A 730 11.39 12.04 33.80
C GLN A 730 9.90 11.79 33.61
N HIS A 731 9.16 12.82 33.23
CA HIS A 731 7.81 12.69 32.72
C HIS A 731 7.89 12.52 31.21
N ILE A 732 7.67 11.30 30.73
CA ILE A 732 7.66 10.97 29.31
C ILE A 732 6.21 10.95 28.86
N TYR A 733 5.88 11.72 27.82
CA TYR A 733 4.57 11.77 27.23
C TYR A 733 4.70 11.68 25.71
N ILE A 734 4.09 10.66 25.10
CA ILE A 734 4.17 10.39 23.67
C ILE A 734 2.74 10.35 23.13
N CYS A 735 2.48 11.06 22.04
CA CYS A 735 1.20 11.01 21.36
C CYS A 735 1.39 10.84 19.86
N PHE A 736 0.64 9.90 19.29
CA PHE A 736 0.62 9.59 17.86
C PHE A 736 -0.80 9.75 17.33
N ASP A 737 -1.00 10.56 16.30
CA ASP A 737 -2.33 10.85 15.74
C ASP A 737 -2.71 9.99 14.52
N GLY A 738 -1.88 8.99 14.18
CA GLY A 738 -1.98 8.23 12.93
C GLY A 738 -1.12 8.80 11.80
N ARG A 739 -0.34 9.85 12.04
CA ARG A 739 0.66 10.38 11.12
C ARG A 739 1.87 10.95 11.86
N MET A 740 1.61 11.86 12.79
CA MET A 740 2.64 12.57 13.53
C MET A 740 2.81 11.96 14.91
N GLU A 741 4.02 11.47 15.19
CA GLU A 741 4.43 11.07 16.53
C GLU A 741 5.20 12.21 17.19
N GLN A 742 4.73 12.63 18.36
CA GLN A 742 5.34 13.69 19.16
C GLN A 742 5.77 13.12 20.51
N VAL A 743 7.01 13.39 20.88
CA VAL A 743 7.62 12.93 22.13
C VAL A 743 7.96 14.14 22.99
N TYR A 744 7.43 14.15 24.22
CA TYR A 744 7.67 15.17 25.22
C TYR A 744 8.38 14.57 26.43
N ILE A 745 9.40 15.27 26.93
CA ILE A 745 10.06 14.95 28.19
C ILE A 745 9.99 16.17 29.11
N ASN A 746 9.42 15.98 30.30
CA ASN A 746 9.18 17.04 31.29
C ASN A 746 8.41 18.23 30.70
N GLY A 747 7.41 17.95 29.87
CA GLY A 747 6.58 18.96 29.19
C GLY A 747 7.22 19.64 27.98
N LYS A 748 8.48 19.34 27.65
CA LYS A 748 9.17 19.90 26.48
C LYS A 748 9.12 18.91 25.31
N LEU A 749 8.71 19.38 24.13
CA LEU A 749 8.81 18.61 22.88
C LEU A 749 10.30 18.34 22.57
N VAL A 750 10.66 17.06 22.43
CA VAL A 750 12.03 16.62 22.13
C VAL A 750 12.18 15.96 20.76
N SER A 751 11.09 15.39 20.22
CA SER A 751 11.05 14.80 18.89
C SER A 751 9.66 14.92 18.28
N GLU A 752 9.59 15.09 16.96
CA GLU A 752 8.39 15.09 16.14
C GLU A 752 8.71 14.41 14.80
N LYS A 753 7.90 13.43 14.39
CA LYS A 753 8.14 12.62 13.17
C LYS A 753 6.86 12.30 12.42
N ASP A 754 6.94 12.39 11.09
CA ASP A 754 5.92 11.86 10.16
C ASP A 754 6.23 10.39 9.92
N ILE A 755 5.42 9.52 10.54
CA ILE A 755 5.63 8.07 10.61
C ILE A 755 4.30 7.35 10.34
N GLN A 756 4.40 6.18 9.73
CA GLN A 756 3.27 5.25 9.63
C GLN A 756 3.64 3.94 10.31
N LEU A 757 2.79 3.51 11.25
CA LEU A 757 2.96 2.26 11.99
C LEU A 757 2.12 1.13 11.38
N LEU A 758 2.53 -0.10 11.70
CA LEU A 758 1.87 -1.34 11.27
C LEU A 758 1.76 -2.34 12.42
N VAL A 759 1.30 -1.86 13.56
CA VAL A 759 1.22 -2.61 14.81
C VAL A 759 0.46 -3.92 14.62
N LYS A 760 1.09 -5.04 14.99
CA LYS A 760 0.50 -6.37 14.89
C LYS A 760 -0.25 -6.79 16.16
N PRO A 761 -1.13 -7.80 16.04
CA PRO A 761 -1.69 -8.45 17.21
C PRO A 761 -0.60 -8.91 18.19
N SER A 762 -0.70 -8.47 19.44
CA SER A 762 0.24 -8.85 20.50
C SER A 762 -0.47 -9.63 21.60
N GLN A 763 0.06 -10.81 21.93
CA GLN A 763 -0.56 -11.71 22.91
C GLN A 763 -0.39 -11.23 24.36
N PHE A 764 0.61 -10.40 24.61
CA PHE A 764 0.92 -9.85 25.92
C PHE A 764 1.79 -8.60 25.80
N ILE A 765 1.97 -7.92 26.93
CA ILE A 765 2.83 -6.76 27.13
C ILE A 765 3.89 -7.16 28.15
N THR A 766 5.14 -6.76 27.97
CA THR A 766 6.21 -6.97 28.95
C THR A 766 6.64 -5.69 29.64
N LEU A 767 7.04 -5.79 30.91
CA LEU A 767 7.70 -4.70 31.64
C LEU A 767 9.10 -5.14 32.08
N GLY A 768 10.04 -4.20 32.06
CA GLY A 768 11.41 -4.38 32.53
C GLY A 768 12.38 -4.99 31.52
N ARG A 769 11.87 -5.55 30.42
CA ARG A 769 12.59 -6.08 29.24
C ARG A 769 11.67 -6.08 28.03
N ASN A 770 12.25 -6.12 26.83
CA ASN A 770 11.48 -6.34 25.61
C ASN A 770 11.01 -7.80 25.51
N ALA A 771 10.13 -8.09 24.54
CA ALA A 771 9.59 -9.43 24.33
C ALA A 771 10.68 -10.49 24.02
N GLU A 772 11.82 -10.05 23.49
CA GLU A 772 13.00 -10.85 23.14
C GLU A 772 13.87 -11.24 24.35
N GLY A 773 13.68 -10.55 25.48
CA GLY A 773 14.46 -10.75 26.70
C GLY A 773 15.76 -9.92 26.77
N ASP A 774 15.93 -8.98 25.84
CA ASP A 774 17.00 -7.99 25.78
C ASP A 774 16.62 -6.67 26.48
N TRP A 775 17.56 -5.72 26.45
CA TRP A 775 17.45 -4.35 26.97
C TRP A 775 16.86 -4.27 28.40
N PRO A 776 17.54 -4.91 29.39
CA PRO A 776 17.08 -4.90 30.77
C PRO A 776 16.99 -3.48 31.34
N PHE A 777 15.85 -3.17 31.95
CA PHE A 777 15.63 -1.90 32.61
C PHE A 777 16.17 -1.89 34.05
N THR A 778 16.98 -0.88 34.35
CA THR A 778 17.58 -0.64 35.66
C THR A 778 17.18 0.74 36.18
N GLY A 779 16.18 0.79 37.06
CA GLY A 779 15.64 2.06 37.51
C GLY A 779 14.32 1.94 38.27
N TYR A 780 13.53 3.00 38.19
CA TYR A 780 12.33 3.21 38.96
C TYR A 780 11.20 3.65 38.04
N LEU A 781 10.09 2.92 38.08
CA LEU A 781 8.85 3.26 37.37
C LEU A 781 7.81 3.69 38.41
N HIS A 782 7.41 4.95 38.40
CA HIS A 782 6.35 5.46 39.29
C HIS A 782 4.96 5.16 38.73
N SER A 783 4.76 5.41 37.44
CA SER A 783 3.48 5.16 36.76
C SER A 783 3.69 4.91 35.27
N LEU A 784 2.79 4.12 34.68
CA LEU A 784 2.74 3.84 33.24
C LEU A 784 1.28 3.83 32.79
N LYS A 785 0.96 4.56 31.72
CA LYS A 785 -0.35 4.55 31.10
C LYS A 785 -0.27 4.50 29.58
N LEU A 786 -1.17 3.76 28.97
CA LEU A 786 -1.37 3.69 27.51
C LEU A 786 -2.85 3.89 27.21
N TRP A 787 -3.17 4.74 26.24
CA TRP A 787 -4.51 4.93 25.70
C TRP A 787 -4.54 4.54 24.23
N ASP A 788 -5.66 3.96 23.79
CA ASP A 788 -5.97 3.74 22.36
C ASP A 788 -6.61 4.99 21.70
N GLU A 789 -6.15 6.15 22.17
CA GLU A 789 -6.63 7.46 21.79
C GLU A 789 -5.45 8.42 21.65
N TYR A 790 -5.54 9.32 20.67
CA TYR A 790 -4.70 10.49 20.59
C TYR A 790 -5.19 11.55 21.59
N LEU A 791 -4.37 11.82 22.60
CA LEU A 791 -4.59 12.81 23.65
C LEU A 791 -3.38 13.77 23.61
N PRO A 792 -3.48 14.92 22.94
CA PRO A 792 -2.36 15.85 22.91
C PRO A 792 -2.06 16.39 24.31
N LEU A 793 -0.77 16.58 24.61
CA LEU A 793 -0.35 17.21 25.86
C LEU A 793 -0.94 18.63 25.92
N LYS A 794 -1.76 18.90 26.93
CA LYS A 794 -2.33 20.23 27.16
C LYS A 794 -1.29 21.09 27.88
N GLU A 795 -1.07 22.30 27.39
CA GLU A 795 -0.20 23.32 28.01
C GLU A 795 -0.64 23.70 29.44
#